data_AF-A0A6P2B8W2-F1
#
_entry.id   AF-A0A6P2B8W2-F1
#
_cell.length_a   1.000
_cell.length_b   1.000
_cell.length_c   1.000
_cell.angle_alpha   90.00
_cell.angle_beta   90.00
_cell.angle_gamma   90.00
#
_symmetry.space_group_name_H-M   'P 1'
#
loop_
_entity.id
_entity.type
_entity.pdbx_description
1 polymer ?
#
loop_
_entity_poly.entity_id
_entity_poly.type
_entity_poly.pdbx_seq_one_letter_code
_entity_poly.pdbx_strand_id
1 'polypeptide(L)'
;MLVRAYRLTDKFGVAILKLGAGFSEIVLGRASSLTGAAGWFIKGLSRLIAGALAALLSLIWGLAVNIWQLLAYILRGGAKLLIGTLSTGAAVGASVGRVGKQAAKRNRQAASRVTTSAMARRSERQTARAEMTDGISKVAQDPLRVQNRVLSTLVVVFLAVLIGVIIWATSRQPEQTPAFTPAVLDFNPRDENQPTPASEALNEPLRQPTPLPTATEVPAVLQAGGTIAFTAREPDSAHSDLWIIPVGSRQPLRVTNAPEDDRDAAWSPNGDRLAYASRREDSNWDIYLLDMTSAALEPVRMTFNLAFEAGPSWSPDGQFIAYEAYQRDTHLDIFVMRADGQEPPQRLPGSSDTADFAPAWSPGDGRQIAFVSWRDGSKDIFIFDLDSGTTRNITNSPDRHEDFPAWSPDGRYLAYSAMQSGIETVFIHDMQNPDEPAQPFRQGREPVWSPDGTSVLFAVDTSDGTFLVVAPFIEGGVATELIRVPRGASDLSWTAQPAAPALVNSGGLPPADTEPLYIEQVSPPAGDPPYRLDTVVNITGQENAVLSERVNDSFNALRLRANQIIGWDFLGELTDTFWVLDRRPQAGEPERSWHKAGRAVAFTRNQGGFPANYEVVKEDRGLDTYWRVFVRVAEDAQNGQLGEPLREMPWDFSAATRGDLEAYRQGGRLRIDMPEGYYVDLTALAESYGWHRIPAGSDWRSNFNVRNYWALHKHEGLSWAQAMREIYSETQLAEALPGLVSIGGDN
;
A
#
# COMPACT_ATOMS: atom_id res chain seq x y z
N MET A 1 -31.41 -33.21 15.01
CA MET A 1 -32.50 -32.42 15.60
C MET A 1 -31.93 -31.72 16.84
N LEU A 2 -31.51 -30.47 16.70
CA LEU A 2 -31.10 -29.58 17.79
C LEU A 2 -31.37 -28.15 17.30
N VAL A 3 -32.14 -27.37 18.04
CA VAL A 3 -32.57 -26.00 17.70
C VAL A 3 -31.81 -25.04 18.62
N ARG A 4 -31.09 -24.06 18.07
CA ARG A 4 -30.57 -22.91 18.81
C ARG A 4 -31.45 -21.69 18.53
N ALA A 5 -32.00 -21.10 19.59
CA ALA A 5 -32.72 -19.84 19.56
C ALA A 5 -31.75 -18.68 19.85
N TYR A 6 -31.82 -17.60 19.09
CA TYR A 6 -31.11 -16.36 19.38
C TYR A 6 -32.04 -15.40 20.13
N ARG A 7 -31.58 -14.84 21.25
CA ARG A 7 -32.26 -13.79 22.02
C ARG A 7 -31.75 -12.43 21.54
N LEU A 8 -32.62 -11.59 20.98
CA LEU A 8 -32.34 -10.17 20.73
C LEU A 8 -33.26 -9.32 21.61
N THR A 9 -32.71 -8.88 22.76
CA THR A 9 -33.14 -7.77 23.65
C THR A 9 -34.57 -7.77 24.24
N ASP A 10 -34.66 -7.40 25.52
CA ASP A 10 -35.81 -7.58 26.43
C ASP A 10 -37.04 -6.65 26.24
N LYS A 11 -37.32 -6.10 25.04
CA LYS A 11 -38.49 -5.21 24.87
C LYS A 11 -39.51 -5.51 23.77
N PHE A 12 -39.28 -6.42 22.85
CA PHE A 12 -40.34 -6.89 21.93
C PHE A 12 -40.16 -8.36 21.57
N GLY A 13 -41.06 -9.23 22.03
CA GLY A 13 -41.01 -10.66 21.74
C GLY A 13 -41.56 -10.97 20.34
N VAL A 14 -40.67 -11.25 19.38
CA VAL A 14 -41.02 -11.91 18.12
C VAL A 14 -40.18 -13.18 17.99
N ALA A 15 -40.85 -14.33 17.90
CA ALA A 15 -40.20 -15.61 17.62
C ALA A 15 -40.43 -15.97 16.14
N ILE A 16 -39.36 -16.19 15.39
CA ILE A 16 -39.42 -16.71 14.00
C ILE A 16 -39.06 -18.20 14.04
N LEU A 17 -40.02 -19.06 13.71
CA LEU A 17 -39.80 -20.49 13.53
C LEU A 17 -39.57 -20.80 12.05
N LYS A 18 -38.45 -21.45 11.72
CA LYS A 18 -38.16 -21.96 10.38
C LYS A 18 -38.63 -23.41 10.29
N LEU A 19 -39.67 -23.67 9.49
CA LEU A 19 -40.06 -25.02 9.05
C LEU A 19 -40.04 -25.07 7.52
N GLY A 20 -39.48 -26.17 6.99
CA GLY A 20 -39.32 -26.39 5.57
C GLY A 20 -40.65 -26.67 4.86
N ALA A 21 -40.68 -26.25 3.59
CA ALA A 21 -41.60 -26.63 2.51
C ALA A 21 -43.12 -26.54 2.78
N GLY A 22 -43.75 -25.49 2.24
CA GLY A 22 -45.20 -25.42 2.02
C GLY A 22 -45.85 -24.17 2.62
N PHE A 23 -46.39 -23.30 1.76
CA PHE A 23 -47.20 -22.15 2.17
C PHE A 23 -48.63 -22.60 2.50
N SER A 24 -49.06 -22.42 3.75
CA SER A 24 -50.47 -22.15 4.10
C SER A 24 -50.64 -21.63 5.55
N GLU A 25 -51.50 -20.60 5.67
CA GLU A 25 -52.16 -20.01 6.84
C GLU A 25 -51.35 -19.60 8.09
N ILE A 26 -51.28 -18.28 8.33
CA ILE A 26 -50.98 -17.69 9.64
C ILE A 26 -52.27 -17.70 10.47
N VAL A 27 -52.37 -18.62 11.43
CA VAL A 27 -53.40 -18.59 12.48
C VAL A 27 -52.91 -17.70 13.62
N LEU A 28 -53.49 -16.51 13.76
CA LEU A 28 -53.31 -15.65 14.93
C LEU A 28 -54.11 -16.22 16.10
N GLY A 29 -53.40 -16.69 17.13
CA GLY A 29 -54.00 -17.14 18.40
C GLY A 29 -54.79 -16.01 19.08
N ARG A 30 -55.98 -16.35 19.57
CA ARG A 30 -56.89 -15.48 20.33
C ARG A 30 -56.20 -14.90 21.58
N ALA A 31 -55.91 -13.61 21.56
CA ALA A 31 -55.88 -12.79 22.76
C ALA A 31 -57.23 -12.08 22.88
N SER A 32 -58.04 -12.52 23.85
CA SER A 32 -59.30 -11.91 24.23
C SER A 32 -59.08 -10.53 24.88
N SER A 33 -60.01 -9.62 24.56
CA SER A 33 -60.31 -8.30 25.15
C SER A 33 -59.25 -7.19 25.03
N LEU A 34 -59.26 -6.50 23.88
CA LEU A 34 -59.00 -5.06 23.83
C LEU A 34 -60.13 -4.39 23.03
N THR A 35 -61.13 -3.87 23.74
CA THR A 35 -62.16 -2.99 23.19
C THR A 35 -61.66 -1.55 23.29
N GLY A 36 -61.44 -0.90 22.14
CA GLY A 36 -60.97 0.49 22.06
C GLY A 36 -60.05 0.76 20.86
N ALA A 37 -59.72 2.04 20.62
CA ALA A 37 -59.03 2.58 19.44
C ALA A 37 -57.73 1.84 19.00
N ALA A 38 -57.09 1.08 19.91
CA ALA A 38 -55.94 0.24 19.62
C ALA A 38 -56.25 -0.94 18.66
N GLY A 39 -57.46 -1.51 18.68
CA GLY A 39 -57.84 -2.62 17.80
C GLY A 39 -58.01 -2.24 16.33
N TRP A 40 -58.29 -0.96 16.05
CA TRP A 40 -58.38 -0.42 14.69
C TRP A 40 -56.99 -0.12 14.11
N PHE A 41 -56.07 0.33 14.95
CA PHE A 41 -54.69 0.66 14.58
C PHE A 41 -53.89 -0.58 14.16
N ILE A 42 -54.03 -1.70 14.88
CA ILE A 42 -53.32 -2.95 14.59
C ILE A 42 -53.82 -3.59 13.28
N LYS A 43 -55.13 -3.51 12.98
CA LYS A 43 -55.70 -3.97 11.70
C LYS A 43 -55.32 -3.10 10.50
N GLY A 44 -55.11 -1.80 10.72
CA GLY A 44 -54.61 -0.89 9.68
C GLY A 44 -53.15 -1.14 9.34
N LEU A 45 -52.31 -1.32 10.37
CA LEU A 45 -50.88 -1.56 10.21
C LEU A 45 -50.59 -2.92 9.56
N SER A 46 -51.34 -3.97 9.90
CA SER A 46 -51.19 -5.29 9.27
C SER A 46 -51.54 -5.28 7.78
N ARG A 47 -52.50 -4.44 7.36
CA ARG A 47 -52.89 -4.29 5.94
C ARG A 47 -51.86 -3.50 5.13
N LEU A 48 -51.24 -2.48 5.74
CA LEU A 48 -50.15 -1.72 5.12
C LEU A 48 -48.89 -2.58 4.93
N ILE A 49 -48.53 -3.37 5.95
CA ILE A 49 -47.38 -4.29 5.86
C ILE A 49 -47.64 -5.39 4.83
N ALA A 50 -48.85 -5.95 4.79
CA ALA A 50 -49.22 -6.95 3.78
C ALA A 50 -49.19 -6.37 2.35
N GLY A 51 -49.65 -5.13 2.16
CA GLY A 51 -49.58 -4.44 0.87
C GLY A 51 -48.15 -4.15 0.42
N ALA A 52 -47.28 -3.72 1.34
CA ALA A 52 -45.86 -3.48 1.07
C ALA A 52 -45.12 -4.78 0.71
N LEU A 53 -45.41 -5.89 1.41
CA LEU A 53 -44.82 -7.19 1.12
C LEU A 53 -45.28 -7.73 -0.26
N ALA A 54 -46.54 -7.53 -0.61
CA ALA A 54 -47.07 -7.93 -1.91
C ALA A 54 -46.40 -7.13 -3.06
N ALA A 55 -46.23 -5.82 -2.88
CA ALA A 55 -45.53 -4.98 -3.86
C ALA A 55 -44.05 -5.40 -4.03
N LEU A 56 -43.36 -5.71 -2.92
CA LEU A 56 -41.98 -6.19 -2.94
C LEU A 56 -41.87 -7.53 -3.67
N LEU A 57 -42.78 -8.47 -3.41
CA LEU A 57 -42.82 -9.77 -4.09
C LEU A 57 -43.12 -9.64 -5.59
N SER A 58 -44.01 -8.72 -5.99
CA SER A 58 -44.24 -8.41 -7.42
C SER A 58 -43.01 -7.81 -8.09
N LEU A 59 -42.23 -6.99 -7.38
CA LEU A 59 -41.01 -6.38 -7.90
C LEU A 59 -39.89 -7.41 -8.08
N ILE A 60 -39.71 -8.31 -7.10
CA ILE A 60 -38.78 -9.44 -7.17
C ILE A 60 -39.15 -10.38 -8.32
N TRP A 61 -40.45 -10.65 -8.50
CA TRP A 61 -40.92 -11.49 -9.60
C TRP A 61 -40.68 -10.84 -10.97
N GLY A 62 -40.88 -9.52 -11.09
CA GLY A 62 -40.55 -8.77 -12.31
C GLY A 62 -39.04 -8.80 -12.62
N LEU A 63 -38.19 -8.69 -11.60
CA LEU A 63 -36.74 -8.80 -11.74
C LEU A 63 -36.32 -10.20 -12.20
N ALA A 64 -36.93 -11.25 -11.63
CA ALA A 64 -36.67 -12.63 -12.00
C ALA A 64 -37.07 -12.91 -13.46
N VAL A 65 -38.20 -12.36 -13.93
CA VAL A 65 -38.63 -12.49 -15.34
C VAL A 65 -37.64 -11.78 -16.28
N ASN A 66 -37.17 -10.59 -15.93
CA ASN A 66 -36.18 -9.85 -16.73
C ASN A 66 -34.82 -10.57 -16.81
N ILE A 67 -34.35 -11.13 -15.69
CA ILE A 67 -33.13 -11.95 -15.65
C ILE A 67 -33.32 -13.21 -16.51
N TRP A 68 -34.50 -13.84 -16.46
CA TRP A 68 -34.79 -15.02 -17.27
C TRP A 68 -34.84 -14.69 -18.77
N GLN A 69 -35.38 -13.53 -19.16
CA GLN A 69 -35.36 -13.07 -20.55
C GLN A 69 -33.94 -12.73 -21.03
N LEU A 70 -33.10 -12.15 -20.17
CA LEU A 70 -31.70 -11.86 -20.47
C LEU A 70 -30.91 -13.16 -20.67
N LEU A 71 -31.10 -14.16 -19.80
CA LEU A 71 -30.52 -15.49 -19.95
C LEU A 71 -31.03 -16.20 -21.21
N ALA A 72 -32.31 -16.09 -21.55
CA ALA A 72 -32.86 -16.64 -22.79
C ALA A 72 -32.31 -15.94 -24.05
N TYR A 73 -32.03 -14.64 -23.97
CA TYR A 73 -31.38 -13.87 -25.04
C TYR A 73 -29.91 -14.28 -25.23
N ILE A 74 -29.16 -14.45 -24.13
CA ILE A 74 -27.78 -14.94 -24.14
C ILE A 74 -27.70 -16.37 -24.70
N LEU A 75 -28.62 -17.25 -24.29
CA LEU A 75 -28.69 -18.62 -24.81
C LEU A 75 -29.08 -18.68 -26.30
N ARG A 76 -29.93 -17.77 -26.78
CA ARG A 76 -30.24 -17.62 -28.22
C ARG A 76 -29.09 -16.99 -29.02
N GLY A 77 -28.28 -16.14 -28.40
CA GLY A 77 -27.05 -15.59 -28.98
C GLY A 77 -25.92 -16.62 -29.09
N GLY A 78 -25.74 -17.46 -28.07
CA GLY A 78 -24.75 -18.54 -28.05
C GLY A 78 -25.01 -19.63 -29.09
N ALA A 79 -26.27 -19.90 -29.44
CA ALA A 79 -26.64 -20.86 -30.48
C ALA A 79 -26.30 -20.41 -31.91
N LYS A 80 -25.95 -19.14 -32.14
CA LYS A 80 -25.47 -18.64 -33.45
C LYS A 80 -23.95 -18.67 -33.61
N LEU A 81 -23.18 -18.88 -32.54
CA LEU A 81 -21.72 -19.06 -32.61
C LEU A 81 -21.28 -20.53 -32.66
N LEU A 82 -22.18 -21.49 -32.44
CA LEU A 82 -21.87 -22.93 -32.47
C LEU A 82 -22.16 -23.66 -33.80
N ILE A 83 -22.49 -22.95 -34.87
CA ILE A 83 -22.66 -23.51 -36.24
C ILE A 83 -21.45 -23.17 -37.15
N GLY A 84 -20.38 -22.57 -36.62
CA GLY A 84 -19.18 -22.17 -37.38
C GLY A 84 -17.96 -23.09 -37.30
N THR A 85 -17.93 -24.08 -36.42
CA THR A 85 -16.70 -24.86 -36.15
C THR A 85 -16.98 -26.34 -35.82
N LEU A 86 -17.63 -27.07 -36.73
CA LEU A 86 -17.64 -28.53 -36.74
C LEU A 86 -17.62 -29.05 -38.18
N SER A 87 -16.48 -28.91 -38.85
CA SER A 87 -16.17 -29.68 -40.06
C SER A 87 -14.66 -29.78 -40.28
N THR A 88 -13.99 -30.65 -39.52
CA THR A 88 -12.89 -31.56 -39.95
C THR A 88 -12.22 -32.16 -38.73
N GLY A 89 -12.36 -33.47 -38.52
CA GLY A 89 -11.62 -34.16 -37.45
C GLY A 89 -12.24 -35.46 -36.97
N ALA A 90 -12.57 -36.38 -37.87
CA ALA A 90 -12.81 -37.78 -37.52
C ALA A 90 -12.16 -38.70 -38.56
N ALA A 91 -11.61 -39.81 -38.07
CA ALA A 91 -10.75 -40.81 -38.73
C ALA A 91 -9.28 -40.34 -38.82
N VAL A 92 -8.29 -41.07 -38.29
CA VAL A 92 -8.08 -42.51 -38.40
C VAL A 92 -7.20 -43.00 -37.24
N GLY A 93 -7.57 -44.14 -36.65
CA GLY A 93 -6.65 -45.00 -35.92
C GLY A 93 -6.14 -46.13 -36.82
N ALA A 94 -4.87 -46.49 -36.58
CA ALA A 94 -4.17 -47.74 -36.93
C ALA A 94 -3.44 -47.88 -38.29
N SER A 95 -2.14 -48.14 -38.13
CA SER A 95 -1.27 -49.11 -38.84
C SER A 95 -0.27 -48.61 -39.91
N VAL A 96 1.02 -48.68 -39.48
CA VAL A 96 2.22 -49.23 -40.15
C VAL A 96 2.53 -48.81 -41.60
N GLY A 97 3.68 -48.13 -41.80
CA GLY A 97 4.36 -48.10 -43.10
C GLY A 97 5.39 -46.98 -43.32
N ARG A 98 6.63 -47.22 -42.88
CA ARG A 98 7.93 -46.77 -43.45
C ARG A 98 8.04 -45.55 -44.40
N VAL A 99 9.00 -44.69 -44.03
CA VAL A 99 10.05 -44.05 -44.88
C VAL A 99 9.66 -42.84 -45.73
N GLY A 100 10.42 -41.74 -45.56
CA GLY A 100 10.60 -40.74 -46.63
C GLY A 100 10.93 -39.33 -46.16
N LYS A 101 12.21 -39.06 -45.90
CA LYS A 101 12.78 -37.70 -45.77
C LYS A 101 12.49 -36.87 -47.02
N GLN A 102 12.17 -35.58 -46.88
CA GLN A 102 13.02 -34.44 -47.31
C GLN A 102 12.24 -33.14 -47.44
N ALA A 103 12.62 -32.19 -46.59
CA ALA A 103 12.48 -30.77 -46.83
C ALA A 103 13.51 -30.29 -47.88
N ALA A 104 13.23 -29.10 -48.41
CA ALA A 104 14.09 -28.17 -49.14
C ALA A 104 14.18 -28.31 -50.68
N LYS A 105 13.49 -27.42 -51.40
CA LYS A 105 14.13 -26.40 -52.26
C LYS A 105 13.10 -25.48 -52.95
N ARG A 106 13.30 -24.17 -52.77
CA ARG A 106 13.34 -23.08 -53.79
C ARG A 106 12.12 -22.93 -54.74
N ASN A 107 11.61 -21.75 -55.07
CA ASN A 107 12.27 -20.48 -55.38
C ASN A 107 11.17 -19.40 -55.56
N ARG A 108 11.39 -18.16 -55.10
CA ARG A 108 11.52 -16.93 -55.90
C ARG A 108 10.53 -16.75 -57.07
N GLN A 109 9.62 -15.78 -56.93
CA GLN A 109 9.48 -14.68 -57.89
C GLN A 109 8.69 -13.51 -57.28
N ALA A 110 9.19 -12.30 -57.55
CA ALA A 110 8.76 -11.03 -57.00
C ALA A 110 7.75 -10.31 -57.91
N ALA A 111 6.99 -9.41 -57.29
CA ALA A 111 6.55 -8.11 -57.79
C ALA A 111 5.78 -8.02 -59.13
N SER A 112 4.49 -7.69 -59.05
CA SER A 112 3.92 -6.51 -59.73
C SER A 112 2.52 -6.18 -59.19
N ARG A 113 2.18 -4.88 -59.26
CA ARG A 113 0.86 -4.25 -59.07
C ARG A 113 0.59 -3.58 -57.71
N VAL A 114 1.23 -2.43 -57.53
CA VAL A 114 0.60 -1.24 -56.93
C VAL A 114 -0.14 -0.49 -58.04
N THR A 115 -1.43 -0.23 -57.87
CA THR A 115 -2.19 0.99 -58.24
C THR A 115 -3.68 0.69 -58.35
N THR A 116 -4.39 0.66 -57.21
CA THR A 116 -5.82 1.01 -57.04
C THR A 116 -6.26 0.70 -55.60
N SER A 117 -5.86 1.52 -54.62
CA SER A 117 -6.49 1.47 -53.28
C SER A 117 -6.34 2.75 -52.44
N ALA A 118 -5.63 3.78 -52.92
CA ALA A 118 -5.42 5.02 -52.16
C ALA A 118 -6.57 6.04 -52.30
N MET A 119 -7.38 5.99 -53.37
CA MET A 119 -8.53 6.91 -53.53
C MET A 119 -9.83 6.38 -52.90
N ALA A 120 -10.03 5.06 -52.85
CA ALA A 120 -11.21 4.47 -52.20
C ALA A 120 -11.22 4.72 -50.67
N ARG A 121 -10.07 4.54 -50.01
CA ARG A 121 -9.90 4.75 -48.56
C ARG A 121 -10.00 6.22 -48.12
N ARG A 122 -9.82 7.18 -49.04
CA ARG A 122 -9.89 8.61 -48.74
C ARG A 122 -11.33 9.13 -48.75
N SER A 123 -12.19 8.55 -49.59
CA SER A 123 -13.63 8.88 -49.62
C SER A 123 -14.37 8.29 -48.42
N GLU A 124 -14.07 7.05 -48.01
CA GLU A 124 -14.64 6.41 -46.81
C GLU A 124 -14.23 7.12 -45.51
N ARG A 125 -13.00 7.68 -45.45
CA ARG A 125 -12.55 8.48 -44.31
C ARG A 125 -13.17 9.88 -44.26
N GLN A 126 -13.70 10.41 -45.36
CA GLN A 126 -14.40 11.71 -45.36
C GLN A 126 -15.88 11.57 -45.03
N THR A 127 -16.55 10.50 -45.48
CA THR A 127 -17.93 10.20 -45.08
C THR A 127 -18.03 9.79 -43.60
N ALA A 128 -17.07 9.00 -43.08
CA ALA A 128 -17.02 8.67 -41.64
C ALA A 128 -16.72 9.88 -40.74
N ARG A 129 -16.05 10.92 -41.27
CA ARG A 129 -15.74 12.15 -40.51
C ARG A 129 -16.88 13.16 -40.51
N ALA A 130 -17.80 13.08 -41.47
CA ALA A 130 -19.00 13.92 -41.54
C ALA A 130 -20.16 13.38 -40.67
N GLU A 131 -20.24 12.05 -40.48
CA GLU A 131 -21.22 11.45 -39.54
C GLU A 131 -20.80 11.58 -38.06
N MET A 132 -19.53 11.89 -37.76
CA MET A 132 -19.01 12.04 -36.40
C MET A 132 -19.11 13.48 -35.85
N THR A 133 -19.36 14.47 -36.72
CA THR A 133 -19.49 15.90 -36.33
C THR A 133 -20.88 16.30 -35.81
N ASP A 134 -21.90 15.45 -35.96
CA ASP A 134 -23.28 15.74 -35.50
C ASP A 134 -23.62 15.11 -34.14
N GLY A 135 -22.65 14.43 -33.51
CA GLY A 135 -22.76 13.82 -32.18
C GLY A 135 -22.09 14.62 -31.05
N ILE A 136 -21.65 15.85 -31.32
CA ILE A 136 -20.99 16.72 -30.33
C ILE A 136 -22.06 17.37 -29.44
N SER A 137 -22.57 16.61 -28.48
CA SER A 137 -23.10 17.07 -27.18
C SER A 137 -23.84 15.93 -26.48
N LYS A 138 -23.07 14.98 -25.93
CA LYS A 138 -23.49 14.14 -24.80
C LYS A 138 -22.26 13.42 -24.26
N VAL A 139 -21.81 13.86 -23.09
CA VAL A 139 -20.98 13.03 -22.21
C VAL A 139 -21.68 11.67 -22.11
N ALA A 140 -20.98 10.59 -22.47
CA ALA A 140 -21.51 9.25 -22.33
C ALA A 140 -21.81 9.00 -20.85
N GLN A 141 -23.08 9.12 -20.47
CA GLN A 141 -23.53 8.74 -19.15
C GLN A 141 -23.52 7.22 -19.08
N ASP A 142 -22.74 6.71 -18.13
CA ASP A 142 -22.67 5.32 -17.73
C ASP A 142 -24.09 4.70 -17.59
N PRO A 143 -24.40 3.60 -18.30
CA PRO A 143 -25.69 2.92 -18.20
C PRO A 143 -25.98 2.37 -16.78
N LEU A 144 -24.96 2.16 -15.94
CA LEU A 144 -25.12 1.76 -14.53
C LEU A 144 -25.52 2.94 -13.63
N ARG A 145 -25.14 4.18 -13.96
CA ARG A 145 -25.57 5.40 -13.23
C ARG A 145 -27.06 5.67 -13.36
N VAL A 146 -27.71 5.30 -14.46
CA VAL A 146 -29.17 5.50 -14.65
C VAL A 146 -29.99 4.55 -13.77
N GLN A 147 -29.55 3.28 -13.62
CA GLN A 147 -30.18 2.34 -12.68
C GLN A 147 -29.94 2.71 -11.22
N ASN A 148 -28.74 3.18 -10.86
CA ASN A 148 -28.41 3.59 -9.50
C ASN A 148 -29.11 4.88 -9.06
N ARG A 149 -29.43 5.81 -9.98
CA ARG A 149 -30.22 7.01 -9.66
C ARG A 149 -31.66 6.68 -9.26
N VAL A 150 -32.30 5.70 -9.91
CA VAL A 150 -33.67 5.29 -9.58
C VAL A 150 -33.71 4.64 -8.19
N LEU A 151 -32.73 3.79 -7.88
CA LEU A 151 -32.61 3.15 -6.57
C LEU A 151 -32.34 4.17 -5.45
N SER A 152 -31.43 5.12 -5.70
CA SER A 152 -31.07 6.17 -4.74
C SER A 152 -32.23 7.13 -4.46
N THR A 153 -33.02 7.48 -5.49
CA THR A 153 -34.19 8.34 -5.32
C THR A 153 -35.27 7.66 -4.49
N LEU A 154 -35.45 6.34 -4.65
CA LEU A 154 -36.39 5.56 -3.83
C LEU A 154 -35.95 5.46 -2.37
N VAL A 155 -34.65 5.30 -2.10
CA VAL A 155 -34.10 5.29 -0.73
C VAL A 155 -34.27 6.64 -0.04
N VAL A 156 -34.02 7.75 -0.75
CA VAL A 156 -34.21 9.11 -0.21
C VAL A 156 -35.68 9.38 0.10
N VAL A 157 -36.60 8.99 -0.78
CA VAL A 157 -38.05 9.11 -0.52
C VAL A 157 -38.46 8.26 0.67
N PHE A 158 -37.93 7.05 0.81
CA PHE A 158 -38.22 6.18 1.94
C PHE A 158 -37.70 6.75 3.27
N LEU A 159 -36.48 7.31 3.28
CA LEU A 159 -35.90 7.99 4.44
C LEU A 159 -36.69 9.25 4.81
N ALA A 160 -37.12 10.05 3.83
CA ALA A 160 -37.94 11.24 4.09
C ALA A 160 -39.30 10.88 4.71
N VAL A 161 -39.93 9.80 4.25
CA VAL A 161 -41.17 9.28 4.84
C VAL A 161 -40.91 8.76 6.26
N LEU A 162 -39.81 8.03 6.48
CA LEU A 162 -39.45 7.52 7.81
C LEU A 162 -39.19 8.65 8.81
N ILE A 163 -38.47 9.70 8.40
CA ILE A 163 -38.22 10.90 9.21
C ILE A 163 -39.54 11.62 9.51
N GLY A 164 -40.43 11.77 8.52
CA GLY A 164 -41.76 12.34 8.73
C GLY A 164 -42.60 11.57 9.75
N VAL A 165 -42.53 10.23 9.73
CA VAL A 165 -43.19 9.35 10.71
C VAL A 165 -42.57 9.49 12.10
N ILE A 166 -41.25 9.61 12.21
CA ILE A 166 -40.55 9.81 13.49
C ILE A 166 -40.91 11.17 14.09
N ILE A 167 -40.88 12.25 13.31
CA ILE A 167 -41.25 13.60 13.76
C ILE A 167 -42.72 13.63 14.20
N TRP A 168 -43.61 12.99 13.46
CA TRP A 168 -45.02 12.87 13.86
C TRP A 168 -45.18 12.09 15.18
N ALA A 169 -44.42 11.01 15.36
CA ALA A 169 -44.46 10.19 16.57
C ALA A 169 -43.87 10.89 17.80
N THR A 170 -42.89 11.79 17.63
CA THR A 170 -42.23 12.52 18.74
C THR A 170 -42.91 13.85 19.06
N SER A 171 -43.70 14.43 18.14
CA SER A 171 -44.42 15.70 18.32
C SER A 171 -45.55 15.71 19.36
N ARG A 172 -45.78 14.60 20.09
CA ARG A 172 -46.79 14.49 21.15
C ARG A 172 -46.19 14.29 22.54
N GLN A 173 -45.32 15.20 22.97
CA GLN A 173 -45.00 15.36 24.38
C GLN A 173 -45.14 16.83 24.80
N PRO A 174 -45.79 17.14 25.94
CA PRO A 174 -45.82 18.49 26.47
C PRO A 174 -44.44 18.84 27.06
N GLU A 175 -43.89 19.98 26.63
CA GLU A 175 -42.58 20.50 27.04
C GLU A 175 -42.50 20.78 28.54
N GLN A 176 -41.42 20.32 29.17
CA GLN A 176 -40.94 20.86 30.45
C GLN A 176 -39.73 21.75 30.18
N THR A 177 -39.84 23.02 30.56
CA THR A 177 -38.81 24.06 30.38
C THR A 177 -37.78 23.96 31.50
N PRO A 178 -36.46 23.84 31.22
CA PRO A 178 -35.43 24.04 32.23
C PRO A 178 -35.12 25.53 32.39
N ALA A 179 -35.11 26.01 33.64
CA ALA A 179 -34.73 27.37 34.00
C ALA A 179 -33.20 27.53 33.95
N PHE A 180 -32.73 28.49 33.15
CA PHE A 180 -31.35 28.97 33.15
C PHE A 180 -31.25 30.24 34.03
N THR A 181 -30.44 30.18 35.08
CA THR A 181 -29.98 31.35 35.84
C THR A 181 -28.70 31.93 35.23
N PRO A 182 -28.64 33.22 34.89
CA PRO A 182 -27.40 33.86 34.43
C PRO A 182 -26.50 34.21 35.63
N ALA A 183 -25.22 33.86 35.53
CA ALA A 183 -24.19 34.35 36.44
C ALA A 183 -23.78 35.77 36.02
N VAL A 184 -23.97 36.73 36.93
CA VAL A 184 -23.53 38.13 36.79
C VAL A 184 -22.10 38.24 37.34
N LEU A 185 -21.17 38.69 36.52
CA LEU A 185 -19.84 39.13 36.95
C LEU A 185 -19.95 40.56 37.48
N ASP A 186 -19.77 40.71 38.79
CA ASP A 186 -19.81 41.99 39.49
C ASP A 186 -18.40 42.60 39.54
N PHE A 187 -18.18 43.69 38.80
CA PHE A 187 -16.93 44.46 38.85
C PHE A 187 -17.04 45.53 39.94
N ASN A 188 -16.33 45.32 41.04
CA ASN A 188 -16.21 46.31 42.10
C ASN A 188 -14.88 47.08 41.95
N PRO A 189 -14.88 48.42 41.75
CA PRO A 189 -13.65 49.20 41.65
C PRO A 189 -13.10 49.47 43.07
N ARG A 190 -11.84 49.09 43.32
CA ARG A 190 -11.13 49.45 44.56
C ARG A 190 -10.07 50.52 44.30
N ASP A 191 -10.36 51.68 44.85
CA ASP A 191 -9.50 52.67 45.51
C ASP A 191 -8.01 52.75 45.12
N GLU A 192 -7.71 53.78 44.33
CA GLU A 192 -6.43 54.48 44.34
C GLU A 192 -6.26 55.21 45.68
N ASN A 193 -5.37 54.71 46.55
CA ASN A 193 -4.51 55.51 47.43
C ASN A 193 -3.75 54.61 48.41
N GLN A 194 -2.50 54.24 48.10
CA GLN A 194 -1.45 54.07 49.11
C GLN A 194 -0.04 54.06 48.48
N PRO A 195 0.97 54.67 49.13
CA PRO A 195 2.25 55.01 48.51
C PRO A 195 3.28 53.86 48.53
N THR A 196 4.03 53.76 47.43
CA THR A 196 5.13 52.83 47.19
C THR A 196 6.38 53.22 48.01
N PRO A 197 7.09 52.28 48.67
CA PRO A 197 8.41 52.56 49.22
C PRO A 197 9.47 52.58 48.12
N ALA A 198 10.38 53.55 48.21
CA ALA A 198 11.55 53.70 47.35
C ALA A 198 12.53 52.52 47.50
N SER A 199 12.88 51.87 46.39
CA SER A 199 14.00 50.93 46.32
C SER A 199 15.30 51.68 46.01
N GLU A 200 16.27 51.54 46.90
CA GLU A 200 17.64 52.05 46.78
C GLU A 200 18.33 51.55 45.50
N ALA A 201 18.97 52.49 44.79
CA ALA A 201 19.83 52.20 43.65
C ALA A 201 21.20 51.69 44.14
N LEU A 202 21.57 50.47 43.77
CA LEU A 202 22.95 49.99 43.82
C LEU A 202 23.56 50.12 42.41
N ASN A 203 24.61 50.93 42.33
CA ASN A 203 25.44 51.15 41.14
C ASN A 203 26.15 49.85 40.72
N GLU A 204 25.77 49.26 39.58
CA GLU A 204 26.64 48.34 38.84
C GLU A 204 27.37 49.07 37.71
N PRO A 205 28.64 48.75 37.43
CA PRO A 205 29.40 49.37 36.35
C PRO A 205 28.86 48.93 34.98
N LEU A 206 28.69 49.90 34.08
CA LEU A 206 28.23 49.72 32.70
C LEU A 206 29.07 48.66 31.97
N ARG A 207 28.50 47.48 31.71
CA ARG A 207 29.03 46.57 30.69
C ARG A 207 28.78 47.18 29.32
N GLN A 208 29.85 47.36 28.54
CA GLN A 208 29.71 47.71 27.12
C GLN A 208 28.86 46.63 26.42
N PRO A 209 27.91 47.01 25.55
CA PRO A 209 27.12 46.04 24.81
C PRO A 209 28.07 45.23 23.92
N THR A 210 28.09 43.91 24.14
CA THR A 210 28.65 42.97 23.17
C THR A 210 27.93 43.22 21.85
N PRO A 211 28.64 43.38 20.71
CA PRO A 211 27.98 43.47 19.42
C PRO A 211 27.06 42.26 19.30
N LEU A 212 25.79 42.51 18.97
CA LEU A 212 24.85 41.45 18.58
C LEU A 212 25.58 40.58 17.54
N PRO A 213 25.53 39.24 17.65
CA PRO A 213 26.07 38.40 16.59
C PRO A 213 25.43 38.86 15.29
N THR A 214 26.24 39.39 14.38
CA THR A 214 25.82 39.62 13.00
C THR A 214 25.23 38.31 12.54
N ALA A 215 23.94 38.31 12.18
CA ALA A 215 23.30 37.13 11.62
C ALA A 215 24.22 36.61 10.52
N THR A 216 24.83 35.44 10.74
CA THR A 216 25.57 34.75 9.70
C THR A 216 24.59 34.63 8.54
N GLU A 217 24.90 35.24 7.39
CA GLU A 217 24.08 35.06 6.20
C GLU A 217 23.87 33.55 6.06
N VAL A 218 22.60 33.15 6.01
CA VAL A 218 22.23 31.80 5.63
C VAL A 218 23.00 31.52 4.34
N PRO A 219 23.92 30.53 4.30
CA PRO A 219 24.71 30.27 3.12
C PRO A 219 23.79 30.19 1.91
N ALA A 220 24.20 30.74 0.76
CA ALA A 220 23.39 30.69 -0.48
C ALA A 220 22.92 29.27 -0.85
N VAL A 221 23.61 28.26 -0.31
CA VAL A 221 23.29 26.82 -0.28
C VAL A 221 21.87 26.48 0.24
N LEU A 222 21.24 27.34 1.04
CA LEU A 222 19.87 27.17 1.56
C LEU A 222 18.85 28.11 0.87
N GLN A 223 19.18 28.67 -0.31
CA GLN A 223 18.24 29.48 -1.10
C GLN A 223 17.30 28.65 -1.99
N ALA A 224 17.52 27.34 -2.12
CA ALA A 224 16.59 26.46 -2.82
C ALA A 224 15.25 26.46 -2.08
N GLY A 225 14.34 27.36 -2.48
CA GLY A 225 13.01 27.45 -1.91
C GLY A 225 12.09 26.33 -2.41
N GLY A 226 10.80 26.59 -2.33
CA GLY A 226 9.78 25.70 -2.88
C GLY A 226 9.29 24.67 -1.87
N THR A 227 8.92 23.50 -2.38
CA THR A 227 8.15 22.51 -1.62
C THR A 227 8.62 21.10 -1.93
N ILE A 228 8.83 20.31 -0.88
CA ILE A 228 9.16 18.89 -0.96
C ILE A 228 7.88 18.11 -0.72
N ALA A 229 7.57 17.13 -1.57
CA ALA A 229 6.57 16.10 -1.33
C ALA A 229 7.24 14.77 -0.98
N PHE A 230 6.57 13.96 -0.18
CA PHE A 230 7.02 12.62 0.20
C PHE A 230 5.82 11.77 0.65
N THR A 231 5.96 10.46 0.53
CA THR A 231 5.06 9.47 1.14
C THR A 231 5.47 9.27 2.58
N ALA A 232 4.51 9.19 3.50
CA ALA A 232 4.79 8.73 4.85
C ALA A 232 3.57 8.10 5.51
N ARG A 233 3.84 7.16 6.42
CA ARG A 233 2.83 6.53 7.27
C ARG A 233 2.89 7.14 8.67
N GLU A 234 1.72 7.44 9.23
CA GLU A 234 1.65 7.80 10.64
C GLU A 234 1.81 6.58 11.54
N PRO A 235 2.42 6.70 12.74
CA PRO A 235 2.67 5.56 13.62
C PRO A 235 1.44 4.68 13.91
N ASP A 236 0.25 5.28 13.96
CA ASP A 236 -0.99 4.60 14.31
C ASP A 236 -1.89 4.31 13.09
N SER A 237 -1.42 4.62 11.87
CA SER A 237 -2.17 4.40 10.62
C SER A 237 -1.76 3.09 9.95
N ALA A 238 -2.73 2.40 9.33
CA ALA A 238 -2.47 1.23 8.49
C ALA A 238 -1.97 1.60 7.08
N HIS A 239 -2.09 2.88 6.73
CA HIS A 239 -1.98 3.36 5.37
C HIS A 239 -0.99 4.51 5.27
N SER A 240 -0.27 4.55 4.16
CA SER A 240 0.57 5.68 3.79
C SER A 240 -0.26 6.80 3.17
N ASP A 241 0.10 8.03 3.50
CA ASP A 241 -0.47 9.24 2.90
C ASP A 241 0.65 10.06 2.23
N LEU A 242 0.25 11.02 1.41
CA LEU A 242 1.16 12.03 0.87
C LEU A 242 1.26 13.22 1.79
N TRP A 243 2.50 13.71 1.93
CA TRP A 243 2.86 14.85 2.73
C TRP A 243 3.65 15.84 1.90
N ILE A 244 3.58 17.11 2.30
CA ILE A 244 4.45 18.16 1.79
C ILE A 244 5.14 18.89 2.93
N ILE A 245 6.31 19.45 2.67
CA ILE A 245 6.99 20.38 3.57
C ILE A 245 7.57 21.54 2.74
N PRO A 246 7.12 22.78 2.98
CA PRO A 246 7.77 23.95 2.41
C PRO A 246 9.21 24.04 2.92
N VAL A 247 10.17 24.36 2.05
CA VAL A 247 11.56 24.52 2.48
C VAL A 247 11.66 25.68 3.48
N GLY A 248 12.37 25.46 4.58
CA GLY A 248 12.43 26.38 5.73
C GLY A 248 11.29 26.22 6.75
N SER A 249 10.27 25.39 6.46
CA SER A 249 9.29 24.94 7.46
C SER A 249 9.83 23.77 8.28
N ARG A 250 9.31 23.59 9.50
CA ARG A 250 9.55 22.41 10.34
C ARG A 250 8.32 21.53 10.52
N GLN A 251 7.21 21.89 9.89
CA GLN A 251 5.94 21.19 10.01
C GLN A 251 5.54 20.66 8.63
N PRO A 252 5.59 19.34 8.44
CA PRO A 252 4.97 18.69 7.30
C PRO A 252 3.45 18.85 7.33
N LEU A 253 2.83 18.94 6.16
CA LEU A 253 1.41 19.07 5.94
C LEU A 253 0.92 17.86 5.14
N ARG A 254 -0.13 17.21 5.61
CA ARG A 254 -0.75 16.10 4.86
C ARG A 254 -1.58 16.64 3.70
N VAL A 255 -1.51 16.00 2.54
CA VAL A 255 -2.24 16.40 1.32
C VAL A 255 -3.16 15.32 0.76
N THR A 256 -3.10 14.11 1.29
CA THR A 256 -4.12 13.07 1.06
C THR A 256 -4.58 12.46 2.38
N ASN A 257 -5.76 11.86 2.41
CA ASN A 257 -6.33 11.25 3.61
C ASN A 257 -7.37 10.17 3.25
N ALA A 258 -7.08 9.35 2.25
CA ALA A 258 -7.93 8.21 1.94
C ALA A 258 -7.76 7.13 3.04
N PRO A 259 -8.77 6.29 3.30
CA PRO A 259 -8.62 5.12 4.18
C PRO A 259 -7.82 3.98 3.49
N GLU A 260 -7.21 4.24 2.33
CA GLU A 260 -6.33 3.34 1.61
C GLU A 260 -4.98 4.01 1.34
N ASP A 261 -3.99 3.24 0.91
CA ASP A 261 -2.63 3.76 0.67
C ASP A 261 -2.56 4.74 -0.51
N ASP A 262 -1.88 5.87 -0.30
CA ASP A 262 -1.40 6.83 -1.29
C ASP A 262 0.13 6.93 -1.21
N ARG A 263 0.83 6.87 -2.34
CA ARG A 263 2.31 6.95 -2.40
C ARG A 263 2.86 7.45 -3.75
N ASP A 264 4.18 7.40 -3.92
CA ASP A 264 4.88 7.70 -5.17
C ASP A 264 4.61 9.13 -5.69
N ALA A 265 4.73 10.13 -4.80
CA ALA A 265 4.48 11.52 -5.12
C ALA A 265 5.45 12.07 -6.19
N ALA A 266 4.91 12.68 -7.25
CA ALA A 266 5.69 13.29 -8.32
C ALA A 266 5.14 14.66 -8.74
N TRP A 267 5.89 15.72 -8.46
CA TRP A 267 5.53 17.07 -8.86
C TRP A 267 5.54 17.23 -10.38
N SER A 268 4.50 17.87 -10.90
CA SER A 268 4.53 18.42 -12.26
C SER A 268 5.60 19.51 -12.38
N PRO A 269 6.20 19.72 -13.57
CA PRO A 269 7.29 20.68 -13.75
C PRO A 269 6.93 22.12 -13.36
N ASN A 270 5.67 22.51 -13.54
CA ASN A 270 5.16 23.81 -13.12
C ASN A 270 4.78 23.89 -11.64
N GLY A 271 4.71 22.76 -10.91
CA GLY A 271 4.37 22.69 -9.49
C GLY A 271 2.89 22.89 -9.15
N ASP A 272 2.00 22.92 -10.15
CA ASP A 272 0.56 23.13 -9.93
C ASP A 272 -0.20 21.81 -9.68
N ARG A 273 0.41 20.68 -10.03
CA ARG A 273 -0.16 19.33 -9.88
C ARG A 273 0.83 18.37 -9.25
N LEU A 274 0.31 17.40 -8.51
CA LEU A 274 1.05 16.25 -7.99
C LEU A 274 0.46 14.97 -8.59
N ALA A 275 1.27 14.17 -9.29
CA ALA A 275 0.90 12.81 -9.68
C ALA A 275 1.26 11.85 -8.55
N TYR A 276 0.49 10.79 -8.37
CA TYR A 276 0.74 9.81 -7.32
C TYR A 276 -0.01 8.50 -7.59
N ALA A 277 0.37 7.43 -6.90
CA ALA A 277 -0.31 6.15 -6.91
C ALA A 277 -1.28 6.05 -5.74
N SER A 278 -2.50 5.55 -5.97
CA SER A 278 -3.51 5.39 -4.92
C SER A 278 -4.30 4.10 -5.07
N ARG A 279 -4.72 3.54 -3.93
CA ARG A 279 -5.62 2.38 -3.85
C ARG A 279 -7.09 2.71 -3.63
N ARG A 280 -7.44 4.01 -3.66
CA ARG A 280 -8.81 4.46 -3.41
C ARG A 280 -9.80 3.89 -4.44
N GLU A 281 -11.06 3.82 -4.05
CA GLU A 281 -12.22 3.33 -4.82
C GLU A 281 -12.32 1.81 -5.00
N ASP A 282 -11.33 1.14 -5.59
CA ASP A 282 -11.39 -0.27 -6.01
C ASP A 282 -10.23 -1.16 -5.52
N SER A 283 -9.38 -0.64 -4.63
CA SER A 283 -8.31 -1.37 -3.92
C SER A 283 -7.13 -1.87 -4.77
N ASN A 284 -7.15 -1.68 -6.09
CA ASN A 284 -6.00 -1.79 -7.00
C ASN A 284 -5.23 -0.45 -7.04
N TRP A 285 -4.00 -0.49 -7.54
CA TRP A 285 -3.16 0.71 -7.67
C TRP A 285 -3.40 1.40 -9.01
N ASP A 286 -3.84 2.67 -8.97
CA ASP A 286 -3.97 3.52 -10.15
C ASP A 286 -3.21 4.83 -9.98
N ILE A 287 -2.94 5.50 -11.11
CA ILE A 287 -2.37 6.85 -11.12
C ILE A 287 -3.48 7.90 -10.94
N TYR A 288 -3.24 8.84 -10.03
CA TYR A 288 -4.08 9.99 -9.75
C TYR A 288 -3.30 11.30 -9.91
N LEU A 289 -4.05 12.38 -10.17
CA LEU A 289 -3.57 13.75 -10.14
C LEU A 289 -4.26 14.53 -9.03
N LEU A 290 -3.48 15.31 -8.28
CA LEU A 290 -3.95 16.24 -7.28
C LEU A 290 -3.68 17.68 -7.72
N ASP A 291 -4.70 18.54 -7.67
CA ASP A 291 -4.53 19.98 -7.87
C ASP A 291 -3.95 20.62 -6.62
N MET A 292 -2.73 21.15 -6.74
CA MET A 292 -1.95 21.74 -5.64
C MET A 292 -2.13 23.25 -5.53
N THR A 293 -2.91 23.86 -6.43
CA THR A 293 -3.24 25.29 -6.42
C THR A 293 -4.46 25.60 -5.54
N SER A 294 -5.24 24.57 -5.22
CA SER A 294 -6.48 24.66 -4.44
C SER A 294 -6.34 23.99 -3.08
N ALA A 295 -6.95 24.57 -2.04
CA ALA A 295 -7.06 23.91 -0.73
C ALA A 295 -8.11 22.78 -0.70
N ALA A 296 -8.89 22.61 -1.77
CA ALA A 296 -9.87 21.53 -1.85
C ALA A 296 -9.22 20.15 -2.09
N LEU A 297 -8.01 20.11 -2.66
CA LEU A 297 -7.22 18.89 -2.90
C LEU A 297 -8.07 17.77 -3.53
N GLU A 298 -8.77 18.09 -4.63
CA GLU A 298 -9.63 17.13 -5.29
C GLU A 298 -8.81 16.20 -6.21
N PRO A 299 -8.84 14.88 -5.99
CA PRO A 299 -8.11 13.90 -6.78
C PRO A 299 -8.81 13.61 -8.12
N VAL A 300 -8.03 13.41 -9.18
CA VAL A 300 -8.52 12.97 -10.49
C VAL A 300 -7.84 11.67 -10.87
N ARG A 301 -8.62 10.60 -11.01
CA ARG A 301 -8.15 9.28 -11.47
C ARG A 301 -7.75 9.32 -12.94
N MET A 302 -6.59 8.77 -13.28
CA MET A 302 -6.03 8.77 -14.64
C MET A 302 -5.98 7.37 -15.28
N THR A 303 -5.73 6.33 -14.50
CA THR A 303 -5.81 4.93 -14.93
C THR A 303 -7.02 4.25 -14.29
N PHE A 304 -7.59 3.22 -14.94
CA PHE A 304 -8.89 2.65 -14.56
C PHE A 304 -8.93 1.12 -14.68
N ASN A 305 -7.77 0.47 -14.69
CA ASN A 305 -7.69 -0.94 -15.00
C ASN A 305 -7.14 -1.70 -13.80
N LEU A 306 -7.48 -3.00 -13.69
CA LEU A 306 -7.14 -3.76 -12.49
C LEU A 306 -5.65 -4.07 -12.35
N ALA A 307 -4.81 -3.77 -13.34
CA ALA A 307 -3.38 -3.95 -13.22
C ALA A 307 -2.81 -3.01 -12.16
N PHE A 308 -1.60 -3.33 -11.72
CA PHE A 308 -0.84 -2.45 -10.85
C PHE A 308 -0.27 -1.30 -11.68
N GLU A 309 -0.49 -0.06 -11.24
CA GLU A 309 0.19 1.14 -11.74
C GLU A 309 0.74 2.02 -10.61
N ALA A 310 2.00 2.45 -10.73
CA ALA A 310 2.67 3.21 -9.68
C ALA A 310 3.84 4.06 -10.21
N GLY A 311 4.62 4.68 -9.31
CA GLY A 311 5.89 5.35 -9.66
C GLY A 311 5.81 6.39 -10.80
N PRO A 312 4.90 7.37 -10.77
CA PRO A 312 4.77 8.34 -11.84
C PRO A 312 5.99 9.28 -11.94
N SER A 313 6.31 9.71 -13.16
CA SER A 313 7.37 10.68 -13.47
C SER A 313 6.95 11.56 -14.63
N TRP A 314 7.07 12.87 -14.48
CA TRP A 314 6.58 13.84 -15.46
C TRP A 314 7.59 14.12 -16.57
N SER A 315 7.11 14.23 -17.81
CA SER A 315 7.88 14.88 -18.87
C SER A 315 8.13 16.36 -18.51
N PRO A 316 9.27 16.95 -18.92
CA PRO A 316 9.62 18.32 -18.55
C PRO A 316 8.67 19.38 -19.11
N ASP A 317 7.93 19.07 -20.17
CA ASP A 317 6.89 19.92 -20.73
C ASP A 317 5.51 19.78 -20.04
N GLY A 318 5.38 18.84 -19.08
CA GLY A 318 4.16 18.58 -18.33
C GLY A 318 3.03 17.93 -19.15
N GLN A 319 3.31 17.42 -20.36
CA GLN A 319 2.31 16.82 -21.24
C GLN A 319 2.14 15.31 -21.05
N PHE A 320 3.17 14.64 -20.54
CA PHE A 320 3.21 13.18 -20.39
C PHE A 320 3.63 12.78 -18.98
N ILE A 321 3.24 11.56 -18.62
CA ILE A 321 3.62 10.89 -17.38
C ILE A 321 4.13 9.51 -17.77
N ALA A 322 5.38 9.21 -17.43
CA ALA A 322 5.89 7.84 -17.39
C ALA A 322 5.51 7.22 -16.04
N TYR A 323 5.21 5.93 -16.00
CA TYR A 323 4.85 5.24 -14.78
C TYR A 323 5.12 3.74 -14.97
N GLU A 324 5.29 3.01 -13.88
CA GLU A 324 5.44 1.56 -13.94
C GLU A 324 4.07 0.88 -13.91
N ALA A 325 3.90 -0.18 -14.69
CA ALA A 325 2.70 -0.99 -14.67
C ALA A 325 2.98 -2.47 -14.91
N TYR A 326 2.17 -3.33 -14.30
CA TYR A 326 2.27 -4.78 -14.46
C TYR A 326 1.11 -5.35 -15.26
N GLN A 327 1.36 -5.70 -16.52
CA GLN A 327 0.41 -6.47 -17.32
C GLN A 327 0.87 -7.93 -17.36
N ARG A 328 -0.07 -8.88 -17.24
CA ARG A 328 0.24 -10.32 -17.09
C ARG A 328 1.12 -10.89 -18.21
N ASP A 329 1.14 -10.24 -19.37
CA ASP A 329 1.90 -10.62 -20.55
C ASP A 329 3.27 -9.92 -20.67
N THR A 330 3.64 -9.05 -19.71
CA THR A 330 4.76 -8.10 -19.90
C THR A 330 5.74 -7.93 -18.73
N HIS A 331 5.61 -8.68 -17.63
CA HIS A 331 6.28 -8.36 -16.35
C HIS A 331 5.99 -6.89 -15.92
N LEU A 332 6.68 -6.38 -14.91
CA LEU A 332 6.59 -4.97 -14.52
C LEU A 332 7.37 -4.15 -15.56
N ASP A 333 6.74 -3.14 -16.14
CA ASP A 333 7.33 -2.38 -17.23
C ASP A 333 6.94 -0.90 -17.18
N ILE A 334 7.60 -0.06 -17.98
CA ILE A 334 7.35 1.37 -18.05
C ILE A 334 6.33 1.69 -19.14
N PHE A 335 5.30 2.43 -18.76
CA PHE A 335 4.27 2.96 -19.62
C PHE A 335 4.33 4.48 -19.63
N VAL A 336 3.83 5.07 -20.72
CA VAL A 336 3.71 6.51 -20.91
C VAL A 336 2.27 6.84 -21.25
N MET A 337 1.70 7.84 -20.59
CA MET A 337 0.38 8.38 -20.90
C MET A 337 0.41 9.91 -21.02
N ARG A 338 -0.60 10.47 -21.67
CA ARG A 338 -0.82 11.92 -21.65
C ARG A 338 -1.39 12.34 -20.30
N ALA A 339 -0.89 13.45 -19.76
CA ALA A 339 -1.36 14.04 -18.52
C ALA A 339 -2.79 14.62 -18.59
N ASP A 340 -3.40 14.66 -19.79
CA ASP A 340 -4.80 15.03 -20.00
C ASP A 340 -5.74 13.82 -20.14
N GLY A 341 -5.20 12.59 -20.13
CA GLY A 341 -5.97 11.35 -20.23
C GLY A 341 -6.68 11.13 -21.57
N GLN A 342 -6.38 11.92 -22.62
CA GLN A 342 -7.13 11.85 -23.88
C GLN A 342 -6.69 10.72 -24.81
N GLU A 343 -5.58 10.05 -24.53
CA GLU A 343 -5.05 8.93 -25.32
C GLU A 343 -4.76 7.72 -24.43
N PRO A 344 -4.93 6.49 -24.94
CA PRO A 344 -4.54 5.28 -24.22
C PRO A 344 -3.04 5.28 -23.88
N PRO A 345 -2.65 4.78 -22.70
CA PRO A 345 -1.25 4.60 -22.37
C PRO A 345 -0.51 3.69 -23.35
N GLN A 346 0.79 3.92 -23.51
CA GLN A 346 1.67 3.14 -24.37
C GLN A 346 2.83 2.58 -23.57
N ARG A 347 3.10 1.28 -23.73
CA ARG A 347 4.30 0.63 -23.20
C ARG A 347 5.54 1.18 -23.90
N LEU A 348 6.62 1.43 -23.16
CA LEU A 348 7.90 1.77 -23.78
C LEU A 348 8.39 0.59 -24.67
N PRO A 349 8.89 0.87 -25.89
CA PRO A 349 9.54 -0.16 -26.70
C PRO A 349 10.80 -0.70 -26.00
N GLY A 350 11.19 -1.95 -26.30
CA GLY A 350 12.45 -2.51 -25.81
C GLY A 350 12.38 -3.18 -24.43
N SER A 351 11.17 -3.54 -24.01
CA SER A 351 10.89 -4.31 -22.80
C SER A 351 11.67 -5.62 -22.68
N SER A 352 12.00 -6.01 -21.45
CA SER A 352 12.61 -7.30 -21.10
C SER A 352 11.62 -8.27 -20.41
N ASP A 353 11.99 -9.54 -20.31
CA ASP A 353 11.27 -10.56 -19.51
C ASP A 353 11.59 -10.43 -18.00
N THR A 354 11.97 -9.23 -17.57
CA THR A 354 12.38 -8.87 -16.21
C THR A 354 11.70 -7.56 -15.82
N ALA A 355 11.68 -7.25 -14.52
CA ALA A 355 11.06 -6.02 -14.03
C ALA A 355 11.84 -4.77 -14.46
N ASP A 356 11.16 -3.83 -15.10
CA ASP A 356 11.57 -2.46 -15.37
C ASP A 356 10.69 -1.50 -14.54
N PHE A 357 11.29 -0.66 -13.70
CA PHE A 357 10.56 0.12 -12.68
C PHE A 357 11.27 1.42 -12.30
N ALA A 358 10.64 2.24 -11.45
CA ALA A 358 11.14 3.55 -10.99
C ALA A 358 11.61 4.48 -12.14
N PRO A 359 10.71 4.85 -13.07
CA PRO A 359 11.06 5.72 -14.19
C PRO A 359 11.40 7.14 -13.73
N ALA A 360 12.37 7.76 -14.40
CA ALA A 360 12.77 9.15 -14.21
C ALA A 360 12.97 9.82 -15.57
N TRP A 361 12.02 10.68 -15.94
CA TRP A 361 12.07 11.42 -17.20
C TRP A 361 13.22 12.45 -17.18
N SER A 362 13.98 12.52 -18.27
CA SER A 362 15.05 13.50 -18.40
C SER A 362 14.51 14.93 -18.47
N PRO A 363 15.20 15.93 -17.91
CA PRO A 363 14.83 17.33 -18.05
C PRO A 363 15.17 17.85 -19.46
N GLY A 364 15.00 19.15 -19.67
CA GLY A 364 15.39 19.81 -20.91
C GLY A 364 14.49 19.44 -22.09
N ASP A 365 15.03 18.70 -23.07
CA ASP A 365 14.28 18.26 -24.26
C ASP A 365 13.35 17.06 -23.99
N GLY A 366 13.50 16.41 -22.83
CA GLY A 366 12.68 15.30 -22.40
C GLY A 366 12.80 14.06 -23.29
N ARG A 367 13.94 13.84 -23.94
CA ARG A 367 14.11 12.74 -24.91
C ARG A 367 14.61 11.43 -24.32
N GLN A 368 14.82 11.37 -23.01
CA GLN A 368 15.31 10.18 -22.33
C GLN A 368 14.47 9.84 -21.10
N ILE A 369 14.39 8.55 -20.78
CA ILE A 369 13.79 8.06 -19.53
C ILE A 369 14.82 7.12 -18.89
N ALA A 370 15.29 7.46 -17.70
CA ALA A 370 16.07 6.56 -16.87
C ALA A 370 15.14 5.64 -16.09
N PHE A 371 15.53 4.41 -15.81
CA PHE A 371 14.74 3.45 -15.05
C PHE A 371 15.61 2.29 -14.55
N VAL A 372 15.11 1.55 -13.56
CA VAL A 372 15.80 0.39 -12.96
C VAL A 372 15.42 -0.87 -13.72
N SER A 373 16.39 -1.77 -13.98
CA SER A 373 16.13 -3.05 -14.63
C SER A 373 17.04 -4.17 -14.15
N TRP A 374 16.52 -5.40 -14.21
CA TRP A 374 17.24 -6.65 -13.93
C TRP A 374 17.79 -7.36 -15.18
N ARG A 375 17.65 -6.78 -16.37
CA ARG A 375 17.86 -7.49 -17.66
C ARG A 375 19.27 -8.05 -17.88
N ASP A 376 20.29 -7.51 -17.19
CA ASP A 376 21.68 -7.96 -17.30
C ASP A 376 22.10 -8.89 -16.13
N GLY A 377 21.15 -9.30 -15.28
CA GLY A 377 21.38 -10.20 -14.14
C GLY A 377 21.74 -9.49 -12.82
N SER A 378 22.00 -8.19 -12.88
CA SER A 378 22.10 -7.26 -11.74
C SER A 378 21.01 -6.20 -11.85
N LYS A 379 20.70 -5.55 -10.72
CA LYS A 379 19.76 -4.42 -10.66
C LYS A 379 20.52 -3.14 -10.98
N ASP A 380 20.40 -2.65 -12.21
CA ASP A 380 21.15 -1.51 -12.75
C ASP A 380 20.22 -0.38 -13.22
N ILE A 381 20.79 0.82 -13.44
CA ILE A 381 20.09 1.93 -14.09
C ILE A 381 20.32 1.91 -15.59
N PHE A 382 19.23 1.95 -16.33
CA PHE A 382 19.20 2.03 -17.79
C PHE A 382 18.60 3.34 -18.26
N ILE A 383 18.93 3.72 -19.49
CA ILE A 383 18.30 4.84 -20.19
C ILE A 383 17.66 4.34 -21.47
N PHE A 384 16.39 4.67 -21.66
CA PHE A 384 15.69 4.58 -22.93
C PHE A 384 15.73 5.93 -23.65
N ASP A 385 16.14 5.92 -24.90
CA ASP A 385 16.15 7.10 -25.78
C ASP A 385 14.89 7.09 -26.67
N LEU A 386 14.04 8.12 -26.50
CA LEU A 386 12.72 8.20 -27.14
C LEU A 386 12.80 8.44 -28.66
N ASP A 387 13.89 9.00 -29.16
CA ASP A 387 14.05 9.33 -30.58
C ASP A 387 14.54 8.10 -31.38
N SER A 388 15.52 7.38 -30.83
CA SER A 388 16.11 6.20 -31.47
C SER A 388 15.39 4.91 -31.12
N GLY A 389 14.65 4.87 -30.02
CA GLY A 389 14.03 3.66 -29.48
C GLY A 389 15.05 2.66 -28.93
N THR A 390 16.19 3.14 -28.43
CA THR A 390 17.28 2.28 -27.95
C THR A 390 17.43 2.35 -26.43
N THR A 391 17.82 1.22 -25.85
CA THR A 391 18.06 1.08 -24.40
C THR A 391 19.54 0.82 -24.15
N ARG A 392 20.13 1.48 -23.15
CA ARG A 392 21.52 1.26 -22.72
C ARG A 392 21.64 1.16 -21.21
N ASN A 393 22.50 0.26 -20.72
CA ASN A 393 22.91 0.17 -19.31
C ASN A 393 23.90 1.31 -19.03
N ILE A 394 23.65 2.10 -17.99
CA ILE A 394 24.51 3.24 -17.61
C ILE A 394 25.45 2.88 -16.47
N THR A 395 24.97 2.11 -15.47
CA THR A 395 25.75 1.84 -14.26
C THR A 395 26.65 0.62 -14.40
N ASN A 396 26.17 -0.42 -15.09
CA ASN A 396 26.88 -1.67 -15.38
C ASN A 396 27.73 -2.18 -14.19
N SER A 397 27.08 -2.32 -13.03
CA SER A 397 27.76 -2.65 -11.77
C SER A 397 27.21 -3.93 -11.16
N PRO A 398 27.83 -5.10 -11.46
CA PRO A 398 27.28 -6.41 -11.08
C PRO A 398 27.23 -6.66 -9.57
N ASP A 399 28.01 -5.91 -8.78
CA ASP A 399 28.15 -6.08 -7.33
C ASP A 399 27.33 -5.07 -6.51
N ARG A 400 26.48 -4.27 -7.17
CA ARG A 400 25.63 -3.26 -6.53
C ARG A 400 24.17 -3.45 -6.96
N HIS A 401 23.30 -2.92 -6.12
CA HIS A 401 21.86 -2.91 -6.35
C HIS A 401 21.41 -1.46 -6.40
N GLU A 402 21.28 -0.92 -7.62
CA GLU A 402 20.92 0.47 -7.87
C GLU A 402 19.42 0.72 -7.89
N ASP A 403 18.98 1.86 -7.38
CA ASP A 403 17.57 2.26 -7.34
C ASP A 403 17.38 3.78 -7.35
N PHE A 404 16.14 4.22 -7.57
CA PHE A 404 15.71 5.62 -7.48
C PHE A 404 16.55 6.61 -8.32
N PRO A 405 16.60 6.45 -9.65
CA PRO A 405 17.30 7.40 -10.52
C PRO A 405 16.65 8.79 -10.46
N ALA A 406 17.47 9.85 -10.37
CA ALA A 406 17.01 11.24 -10.35
C ALA A 406 17.95 12.16 -11.12
N TRP A 407 17.42 12.82 -12.15
CA TRP A 407 18.17 13.76 -12.96
C TRP A 407 18.39 15.10 -12.26
N SER A 408 19.59 15.64 -12.40
CA SER A 408 19.85 17.06 -12.13
C SER A 408 19.04 17.94 -13.09
N PRO A 409 18.60 19.15 -12.70
CA PRO A 409 17.72 19.98 -13.53
C PRO A 409 18.30 20.38 -14.90
N ASP A 410 19.63 20.42 -15.02
CA ASP A 410 20.33 20.69 -16.28
C ASP A 410 20.58 19.44 -17.13
N GLY A 411 20.23 18.25 -16.63
CA GLY A 411 20.42 16.95 -17.29
C GLY A 411 21.87 16.47 -17.32
N ARG A 412 22.80 17.16 -16.67
CA ARG A 412 24.23 16.83 -16.72
C ARG A 412 24.59 15.65 -15.83
N TYR A 413 23.90 15.51 -14.71
CA TYR A 413 24.13 14.48 -13.71
C TYR A 413 22.89 13.62 -13.48
N LEU A 414 23.14 12.35 -13.18
CA LEU A 414 22.14 11.39 -12.71
C LEU A 414 22.53 10.93 -11.30
N ALA A 415 21.66 11.18 -10.33
CA ALA A 415 21.78 10.65 -8.97
C ALA A 415 21.00 9.34 -8.86
N TYR A 416 21.42 8.46 -7.96
CA TYR A 416 20.70 7.23 -7.61
C TYR A 416 21.19 6.72 -6.25
N SER A 417 20.43 5.87 -5.56
CA SER A 417 20.95 5.15 -4.38
C SER A 417 21.38 3.74 -4.76
N ALA A 418 22.38 3.23 -4.07
CA ALA A 418 22.78 1.84 -4.20
C ALA A 418 23.23 1.27 -2.85
N MET A 419 22.92 0.00 -2.63
CA MET A 419 23.43 -0.73 -1.48
C MET A 419 24.88 -1.18 -1.76
N GLN A 420 25.84 -0.64 -1.00
CA GLN A 420 27.24 -1.04 -1.07
C GLN A 420 27.73 -1.50 0.30
N SER A 421 28.11 -2.78 0.41
CA SER A 421 28.62 -3.36 1.66
C SER A 421 27.68 -3.18 2.87
N GLY A 422 26.36 -3.28 2.65
CA GLY A 422 25.33 -3.12 3.69
C GLY A 422 25.05 -1.67 4.10
N ILE A 423 25.62 -0.70 3.37
CA ILE A 423 25.38 0.73 3.56
C ILE A 423 24.76 1.28 2.28
N GLU A 424 23.58 1.88 2.42
CA GLU A 424 22.93 2.56 1.30
C GLU A 424 23.56 3.95 1.10
N THR A 425 24.00 4.20 -0.14
CA THR A 425 24.76 5.39 -0.51
C THR A 425 24.17 6.03 -1.76
N VAL A 426 24.06 7.35 -1.74
CA VAL A 426 23.76 8.16 -2.92
C VAL A 426 25.01 8.27 -3.79
N PHE A 427 24.87 7.93 -5.07
CA PHE A 427 25.88 8.09 -6.10
C PHE A 427 25.48 9.18 -7.08
N ILE A 428 26.47 9.85 -7.67
CA ILE A 428 26.29 10.83 -8.75
C ILE A 428 27.10 10.40 -9.96
N HIS A 429 26.43 10.29 -11.10
CA HIS A 429 27.01 9.95 -12.39
C HIS A 429 27.06 11.18 -13.31
N ASP A 430 28.22 11.48 -13.89
CA ASP A 430 28.33 12.50 -14.95
C ASP A 430 27.87 11.94 -16.30
N MET A 431 26.81 12.52 -16.86
CA MET A 431 26.20 12.08 -18.12
C MET A 431 26.93 12.63 -19.35
N GLN A 432 27.88 13.56 -19.18
CA GLN A 432 28.79 13.99 -20.26
C GLN A 432 29.91 12.97 -20.50
N ASN A 433 30.26 12.21 -19.46
CA ASN A 433 31.27 11.15 -19.51
C ASN A 433 30.66 9.83 -18.99
N PRO A 434 29.66 9.27 -19.68
CA PRO A 434 28.88 8.12 -19.19
C PRO A 434 29.70 6.83 -19.04
N ASP A 435 30.92 6.77 -19.59
CA ASP A 435 31.84 5.64 -19.42
C ASP A 435 32.65 5.72 -18.11
N GLU A 436 32.64 6.86 -17.42
CA GLU A 436 33.31 7.02 -16.11
C GLU A 436 32.42 6.52 -14.97
N PRO A 437 32.99 5.89 -13.92
CA PRO A 437 32.21 5.38 -12.81
C PRO A 437 31.58 6.51 -12.00
N ALA A 438 30.32 6.32 -11.61
CA ALA A 438 29.64 7.19 -10.67
C ALA A 438 30.41 7.33 -9.35
N GLN A 439 30.40 8.53 -8.79
CA GLN A 439 31.11 8.85 -7.56
C GLN A 439 30.17 8.75 -6.35
N PRO A 440 30.60 8.16 -5.22
CA PRO A 440 29.82 8.19 -4.00
C PRO A 440 29.70 9.63 -3.49
N PHE A 441 28.49 10.07 -3.16
CA PHE A 441 28.22 11.40 -2.65
C PHE A 441 28.07 11.38 -1.13
N ARG A 442 27.00 10.76 -0.61
CA ARG A 442 26.71 10.66 0.84
C ARG A 442 25.90 9.41 1.16
N GLN A 443 25.98 8.95 2.40
CA GLN A 443 25.10 7.89 2.91
C GLN A 443 23.64 8.37 2.94
N GLY A 444 22.73 7.58 2.38
CA GLY A 444 21.31 7.93 2.25
C GLY A 444 20.65 7.22 1.06
N ARG A 445 19.33 7.38 0.96
CA ARG A 445 18.49 6.76 -0.07
C ARG A 445 17.61 7.78 -0.79
N GLU A 446 17.11 7.37 -1.96
CA GLU A 446 16.10 8.12 -2.73
C GLU A 446 16.49 9.58 -3.00
N PRO A 447 17.61 9.82 -3.70
CA PRO A 447 18.08 11.18 -3.95
C PRO A 447 17.14 11.93 -4.89
N VAL A 448 16.91 13.21 -4.64
CA VAL A 448 16.28 14.15 -5.58
C VAL A 448 17.03 15.47 -5.60
N TRP A 449 17.11 16.09 -6.77
CA TRP A 449 17.83 17.35 -6.92
C TRP A 449 16.99 18.55 -6.48
N SER A 450 17.64 19.55 -5.93
CA SER A 450 17.02 20.85 -5.78
C SER A 450 16.68 21.43 -7.17
N PRO A 451 15.57 22.17 -7.31
CA PRO A 451 15.17 22.73 -8.60
C PRO A 451 16.21 23.66 -9.26
N ASP A 452 17.11 24.23 -8.46
CA ASP A 452 18.23 25.06 -8.93
C ASP A 452 19.52 24.27 -9.23
N GLY A 453 19.53 22.97 -8.97
CA GLY A 453 20.66 22.05 -9.20
C GLY A 453 21.83 22.21 -8.23
N THR A 454 21.70 23.02 -7.18
CA THR A 454 22.80 23.30 -6.25
C THR A 454 22.95 22.29 -5.13
N SER A 455 21.89 21.51 -4.86
CA SER A 455 21.80 20.59 -3.73
C SER A 455 21.11 19.28 -4.11
N VAL A 456 21.37 18.24 -3.33
CA VAL A 456 20.69 16.95 -3.40
C VAL A 456 20.02 16.69 -2.06
N LEU A 457 18.72 16.40 -2.10
CA LEU A 457 17.92 15.92 -1.00
C LEU A 457 17.94 14.39 -1.00
N PHE A 458 18.03 13.76 0.16
CA PHE A 458 17.93 12.30 0.30
C PHE A 458 17.43 11.93 1.70
N ALA A 459 16.88 10.72 1.86
CA ALA A 459 16.42 10.23 3.15
C ALA A 459 17.53 9.47 3.90
N VAL A 460 17.56 9.61 5.22
CA VAL A 460 18.43 8.85 6.13
C VAL A 460 17.59 8.31 7.27
N ASP A 461 17.58 6.99 7.43
CA ASP A 461 16.93 6.30 8.53
C ASP A 461 17.89 6.12 9.71
N THR A 462 17.42 6.47 10.90
CA THR A 462 18.16 6.35 12.16
C THR A 462 17.30 5.68 13.23
N SER A 463 17.88 5.36 14.39
CA SER A 463 17.10 4.93 15.56
C SER A 463 15.98 5.90 15.93
N ASP A 464 16.23 7.20 15.71
CA ASP A 464 15.37 8.29 16.15
C ASP A 464 14.28 8.63 15.12
N GLY A 465 14.23 7.91 14.00
CA GLY A 465 13.31 8.13 12.89
C GLY A 465 14.02 8.46 11.58
N THR A 466 13.24 8.93 10.62
CA THR A 466 13.71 9.30 9.28
C THR A 466 13.97 10.80 9.21
N PHE A 467 15.08 11.18 8.59
CA PHE A 467 15.43 12.57 8.31
C PHE A 467 15.58 12.76 6.81
N LEU A 468 15.02 13.85 6.28
CA LEU A 468 15.38 14.34 4.96
C LEU A 468 16.60 15.25 5.10
N VAL A 469 17.63 14.97 4.32
CA VAL A 469 18.93 15.61 4.37
C VAL A 469 19.13 16.40 3.09
N VAL A 470 19.19 17.73 3.17
CA VAL A 470 19.56 18.58 2.04
C VAL A 470 21.05 18.84 2.10
N ALA A 471 21.81 18.32 1.14
CA ALA A 471 23.25 18.51 1.06
C ALA A 471 23.69 19.23 -0.21
N PRO A 472 24.63 20.20 -0.11
CA PRO A 472 25.18 20.90 -1.27
C PRO A 472 25.94 19.93 -2.18
N PHE A 473 25.72 20.09 -3.49
CA PHE A 473 26.49 19.41 -4.52
C PHE A 473 27.75 20.20 -4.94
N ILE A 474 27.78 21.51 -4.67
CA ILE A 474 28.92 22.38 -5.01
C ILE A 474 30.14 22.15 -4.10
N GLU A 475 31.34 22.31 -4.66
CA GLU A 475 32.62 22.16 -3.94
C GLU A 475 32.70 23.09 -2.71
N GLY A 476 33.04 22.52 -1.55
CA GLY A 476 33.22 23.26 -0.30
C GLY A 476 31.95 23.45 0.55
N GLY A 477 30.81 22.93 0.11
CA GLY A 477 29.57 22.98 0.87
C GLY A 477 29.57 22.05 2.10
N VAL A 478 29.55 22.63 3.31
CA VAL A 478 29.44 21.89 4.58
C VAL A 478 28.10 22.08 5.29
N ALA A 479 27.24 22.97 4.80
CA ALA A 479 25.93 23.22 5.39
C ALA A 479 24.95 22.12 4.98
N THR A 480 24.43 21.37 5.95
CA THR A 480 23.39 20.36 5.74
C THR A 480 22.15 20.79 6.50
N GLU A 481 20.99 20.82 5.84
CA GLU A 481 19.71 20.94 6.54
C GLU A 481 19.19 19.54 6.86
N LEU A 482 18.68 19.39 8.08
CA LEU A 482 18.05 18.16 8.56
C LEU A 482 16.58 18.46 8.86
N ILE A 483 15.70 17.82 8.10
CA ILE A 483 14.26 17.94 8.25
C ILE A 483 13.76 16.63 8.86
N ARG A 484 13.25 16.71 10.10
CA ARG A 484 12.62 15.56 10.73
C ARG A 484 11.25 15.34 10.10
N VAL A 485 11.02 14.13 9.61
CA VAL A 485 9.77 13.69 9.00
C VAL A 485 9.25 12.44 9.72
N PRO A 486 7.98 12.04 9.52
CA PRO A 486 7.51 10.75 10.02
C PRO A 486 8.44 9.62 9.57
N ARG A 487 8.55 8.58 10.41
CA ARG A 487 9.42 7.42 10.14
C ARG A 487 8.95 6.71 8.88
N GLY A 488 9.92 6.27 8.07
CA GLY A 488 9.66 5.57 6.81
C GLY A 488 9.28 6.51 5.67
N ALA A 489 9.53 7.81 5.78
CA ALA A 489 9.31 8.74 4.67
C ALA A 489 10.08 8.28 3.42
N SER A 490 9.42 8.30 2.27
CA SER A 490 9.93 7.83 0.97
C SER A 490 9.34 8.65 -0.18
N ASP A 491 9.69 8.30 -1.41
CA ASP A 491 9.14 8.82 -2.67
C ASP A 491 9.25 10.35 -2.74
N LEU A 492 10.48 10.82 -2.54
CA LEU A 492 10.76 12.24 -2.46
C LEU A 492 10.52 12.91 -3.82
N SER A 493 9.99 14.13 -3.80
CA SER A 493 9.88 14.99 -5.00
C SER A 493 9.99 16.46 -4.61
N TRP A 494 10.69 17.28 -5.40
CA TRP A 494 10.95 18.67 -5.05
C TRP A 494 10.59 19.61 -6.21
N THR A 495 9.70 20.56 -5.93
CA THR A 495 9.35 21.65 -6.86
C THR A 495 9.90 23.00 -6.40
N ALA A 496 10.19 23.89 -7.37
CA ALA A 496 10.55 25.27 -7.10
C ALA A 496 9.37 26.10 -6.56
N GLN A 497 8.13 25.63 -6.76
CA GLN A 497 6.95 26.38 -6.34
C GLN A 497 6.77 26.33 -4.82
N PRO A 498 6.45 27.48 -4.18
CA PRO A 498 6.06 27.49 -2.79
C PRO A 498 4.69 26.82 -2.63
N ALA A 499 4.46 26.20 -1.47
CA ALA A 499 3.16 25.62 -1.15
C ALA A 499 2.08 26.71 -1.15
N ALA A 500 0.88 26.36 -1.64
CA ALA A 500 -0.23 27.29 -1.67
C ALA A 500 -0.52 27.85 -0.27
N PRO A 501 -0.61 29.19 -0.09
CA PRO A 501 -0.84 29.78 1.23
C PRO A 501 -2.09 29.27 1.94
N ALA A 502 -3.15 28.95 1.17
CA ALA A 502 -4.38 28.40 1.73
C ALA A 502 -4.14 27.02 2.37
N LEU A 503 -3.32 26.17 1.74
CA LEU A 503 -2.96 24.85 2.27
C LEU A 503 -2.10 25.00 3.54
N VAL A 504 -1.09 25.87 3.53
CA VAL A 504 -0.25 26.17 4.70
C VAL A 504 -1.09 26.69 5.86
N ASN A 505 -2.00 27.64 5.60
CA ASN A 505 -2.87 28.23 6.62
C ASN A 505 -3.89 27.22 7.19
N SER A 506 -4.28 26.20 6.43
CA SER A 506 -5.19 25.15 6.88
C SER A 506 -4.53 24.12 7.80
N GLY A 507 -3.19 23.99 7.75
CA GLY A 507 -2.46 22.96 8.48
C GLY A 507 -2.47 21.57 7.80
N GLY A 508 -2.96 21.48 6.56
CA GLY A 508 -3.09 20.21 5.84
C GLY A 508 -4.39 19.46 6.17
N LEU A 509 -4.54 18.27 5.58
CA LEU A 509 -5.70 17.41 5.80
C LEU A 509 -5.60 16.65 7.14
N PRO A 510 -6.75 16.43 7.82
CA PRO A 510 -6.79 15.53 8.97
C PRO A 510 -6.63 14.07 8.53
N PRO A 511 -6.20 13.16 9.43
CA PRO A 511 -6.16 11.74 9.17
C PRO A 511 -7.52 11.15 8.77
N ALA A 512 -7.47 10.15 7.89
CA ALA A 512 -8.63 9.36 7.49
C ALA A 512 -9.19 8.56 8.67
N ASP A 513 -8.29 7.86 9.37
CA ASP A 513 -8.58 7.01 10.52
C ASP A 513 -7.83 7.50 11.75
N THR A 514 -8.56 7.59 12.87
CA THR A 514 -7.98 7.97 14.18
C THR A 514 -7.90 6.80 15.16
N GLU A 515 -8.40 5.62 14.77
CA GLU A 515 -8.36 4.42 15.60
C GLU A 515 -7.03 3.70 15.41
N PRO A 516 -6.39 3.23 16.50
CA PRO A 516 -5.15 2.48 16.39
C PRO A 516 -5.37 1.14 15.68
N LEU A 517 -4.33 0.65 15.01
CA LEU A 517 -4.31 -0.65 14.33
C LEU A 517 -4.78 -1.83 15.20
N TYR A 518 -4.45 -1.78 16.49
CA TYR A 518 -4.81 -2.77 17.48
C TYR A 518 -4.74 -2.16 18.88
N ILE A 519 -5.42 -2.81 19.83
CA ILE A 519 -5.29 -2.53 21.27
C ILE A 519 -5.15 -3.86 21.98
N GLU A 520 -4.02 -4.07 22.68
CA GLU A 520 -3.79 -5.28 23.47
C GLU A 520 -4.72 -5.30 24.70
N GLN A 521 -5.62 -6.29 24.75
CA GLN A 521 -6.55 -6.51 25.85
C GLN A 521 -5.88 -7.36 26.93
N VAL A 522 -5.04 -6.71 27.73
CA VAL A 522 -4.29 -7.37 28.80
C VAL A 522 -5.09 -7.39 30.11
N SER A 523 -5.17 -8.56 30.74
CA SER A 523 -5.78 -8.68 32.08
C SER A 523 -4.92 -7.96 33.13
N PRO A 524 -5.51 -7.38 34.19
CA PRO A 524 -4.73 -6.84 35.29
C PRO A 524 -3.79 -7.92 35.88
N PRO A 525 -2.48 -7.63 36.07
CA PRO A 525 -1.56 -8.61 36.61
C PRO A 525 -2.02 -9.15 37.96
N ALA A 526 -2.19 -10.46 38.06
CA ALA A 526 -2.83 -11.11 39.21
C ALA A 526 -1.90 -12.03 40.03
N GLY A 527 -0.58 -12.02 39.74
CA GLY A 527 0.38 -12.86 40.47
C GLY A 527 1.78 -12.87 39.84
N ASP A 528 2.54 -13.91 40.19
CA ASP A 528 3.81 -14.28 39.57
C ASP A 528 3.64 -15.65 38.88
N PRO A 529 3.67 -15.73 37.53
CA PRO A 529 3.96 -14.65 36.59
C PRO A 529 2.81 -13.64 36.42
N PRO A 530 3.11 -12.41 35.98
CA PRO A 530 2.14 -11.33 35.86
C PRO A 530 1.15 -11.50 34.69
N TYR A 531 1.53 -12.21 33.63
CA TYR A 531 0.72 -12.38 32.43
C TYR A 531 0.56 -13.84 32.04
N ARG A 532 -0.46 -14.13 31.26
CA ARG A 532 -0.78 -15.49 30.80
C ARG A 532 -0.54 -15.69 29.31
N LEU A 533 -0.56 -16.96 28.91
CA LEU A 533 -0.63 -17.39 27.52
C LEU A 533 -2.10 -17.58 27.11
N ASP A 534 -2.49 -16.92 26.04
CA ASP A 534 -3.81 -17.04 25.43
C ASP A 534 -3.75 -17.88 24.15
N THR A 535 -4.85 -18.58 23.85
CA THR A 535 -4.95 -19.43 22.66
C THR A 535 -5.14 -18.60 21.41
N VAL A 536 -4.34 -18.87 20.38
CA VAL A 536 -4.55 -18.35 19.04
C VAL A 536 -5.47 -19.31 18.29
N VAL A 537 -6.68 -18.84 17.99
CA VAL A 537 -7.72 -19.68 17.37
C VAL A 537 -7.47 -19.90 15.87
N ASN A 538 -7.98 -21.01 15.35
CA ASN A 538 -7.91 -21.36 13.91
C ASN A 538 -6.48 -21.45 13.34
N ILE A 539 -5.50 -21.87 14.14
CA ILE A 539 -4.17 -22.18 13.63
C ILE A 539 -4.13 -23.63 13.14
N THR A 540 -3.58 -23.84 11.95
CA THR A 540 -3.31 -25.14 11.35
C THR A 540 -1.80 -25.33 11.29
N GLY A 541 -1.29 -26.45 11.82
CA GLY A 541 0.15 -26.77 11.83
C GLY A 541 0.77 -26.95 13.22
N GLN A 542 0.12 -26.45 14.26
CA GLN A 542 0.49 -26.69 15.65
C GLN A 542 -0.74 -27.02 16.51
N GLU A 543 -0.65 -28.10 17.30
CA GLU A 543 -1.62 -28.40 18.34
C GLU A 543 -1.37 -27.46 19.55
N ASN A 544 -2.39 -26.70 19.95
CA ASN A 544 -2.32 -25.69 21.03
C ASN A 544 -1.41 -24.49 20.74
N ALA A 545 -1.74 -23.75 19.67
CA ALA A 545 -1.10 -22.47 19.39
C ALA A 545 -1.44 -21.44 20.47
N VAL A 546 -0.42 -20.85 21.09
CA VAL A 546 -0.58 -19.86 22.18
C VAL A 546 0.42 -18.72 22.03
N LEU A 547 0.03 -17.53 22.47
CA LEU A 547 0.87 -16.34 22.57
C LEU A 547 0.64 -15.65 23.91
N SER A 548 1.58 -14.81 24.35
CA SER A 548 1.36 -13.95 25.51
C SER A 548 0.16 -13.03 25.25
N GLU A 549 -0.69 -12.82 26.25
CA GLU A 549 -1.82 -11.88 26.16
C GLU A 549 -1.36 -10.44 25.84
N ARG A 550 -0.07 -10.15 26.02
CA ARG A 550 0.56 -8.86 25.68
C ARG A 550 0.78 -8.63 24.18
N VAL A 551 0.70 -9.68 23.36
CA VAL A 551 0.97 -9.60 21.91
C VAL A 551 -0.07 -10.31 21.06
N ASN A 552 -1.06 -10.94 21.69
CA ASN A 552 -2.03 -11.78 21.00
C ASN A 552 -2.94 -10.96 20.09
N ASP A 553 -3.37 -9.76 20.49
CA ASP A 553 -4.32 -8.98 19.70
C ASP A 553 -3.63 -8.31 18.50
N SER A 554 -2.38 -7.84 18.64
CA SER A 554 -1.61 -7.35 17.49
C SER A 554 -1.36 -8.45 16.45
N PHE A 555 -1.09 -9.69 16.88
CA PHE A 555 -0.95 -10.81 15.94
C PHE A 555 -2.27 -11.10 15.20
N ASN A 556 -3.39 -11.13 15.93
CA ASN A 556 -4.70 -11.38 15.33
C ASN A 556 -5.10 -10.26 14.37
N ALA A 557 -4.81 -8.99 14.70
CA ALA A 557 -5.03 -7.85 13.82
C ALA A 557 -4.16 -7.94 12.55
N LEU A 558 -2.87 -8.26 12.70
CA LEU A 558 -1.96 -8.53 11.59
C LEU A 558 -2.49 -9.64 10.67
N ARG A 559 -2.88 -10.78 11.24
CA ARG A 559 -3.43 -11.92 10.48
C ARG A 559 -4.72 -11.56 9.75
N LEU A 560 -5.62 -10.82 10.40
CA LEU A 560 -6.86 -10.35 9.77
C LEU A 560 -6.55 -9.48 8.55
N ARG A 561 -5.65 -8.51 8.71
CA ARG A 561 -5.23 -7.63 7.60
C ARG A 561 -4.53 -8.41 6.51
N ALA A 562 -3.61 -9.30 6.85
CA ALA A 562 -2.91 -10.16 5.90
C ALA A 562 -3.89 -10.97 5.06
N ASN A 563 -4.89 -11.62 5.69
CA ASN A 563 -5.92 -12.38 4.98
C ASN A 563 -6.72 -11.52 3.98
N GLN A 564 -7.07 -10.28 4.35
CA GLN A 564 -7.79 -9.35 3.47
C GLN A 564 -6.99 -8.99 2.21
N ILE A 565 -5.68 -8.76 2.35
CA ILE A 565 -4.85 -8.26 1.24
C ILE A 565 -4.11 -9.36 0.47
N ILE A 566 -3.98 -10.56 1.06
CA ILE A 566 -3.42 -11.75 0.41
C ILE A 566 -4.54 -12.55 -0.27
N GLY A 567 -5.77 -12.49 0.24
CA GLY A 567 -6.93 -13.24 -0.26
C GLY A 567 -7.04 -14.66 0.29
N TRP A 568 -6.14 -15.07 1.20
CA TRP A 568 -6.19 -16.33 1.94
C TRP A 568 -5.40 -16.24 3.24
N ASP A 569 -5.66 -17.16 4.16
CA ASP A 569 -5.18 -17.11 5.54
C ASP A 569 -3.78 -17.71 5.72
N PHE A 570 -2.76 -17.05 5.14
CA PHE A 570 -1.37 -17.48 5.22
C PHE A 570 -0.85 -17.61 6.66
N LEU A 571 -1.14 -16.62 7.51
CA LEU A 571 -0.73 -16.62 8.92
C LEU A 571 -1.59 -17.53 9.81
N GLY A 572 -2.57 -18.24 9.24
CA GLY A 572 -3.24 -19.37 9.88
C GLY A 572 -2.40 -20.65 9.84
N GLU A 573 -1.44 -20.77 8.91
CA GLU A 573 -0.60 -21.95 8.72
C GLU A 573 0.77 -21.82 9.43
N LEU A 574 0.74 -21.87 10.77
CA LEU A 574 1.93 -21.70 11.61
C LEU A 574 2.52 -23.05 12.04
N THR A 575 3.86 -23.14 12.01
CA THR A 575 4.60 -24.30 12.52
C THR A 575 4.97 -24.15 13.99
N ASP A 576 5.27 -22.93 14.43
CA ASP A 576 5.64 -22.64 15.81
C ASP A 576 5.02 -21.31 16.27
N THR A 577 4.37 -21.31 17.42
CA THR A 577 3.87 -20.10 18.13
C THR A 577 4.40 -20.04 19.56
N PHE A 578 4.80 -21.20 20.09
CA PHE A 578 5.28 -21.32 21.46
C PHE A 578 6.23 -22.50 21.62
N TRP A 579 7.32 -22.27 22.34
CA TRP A 579 8.29 -23.31 22.71
C TRP A 579 8.26 -23.49 24.23
N VAL A 580 8.03 -24.72 24.69
CA VAL A 580 8.10 -25.04 26.12
C VAL A 580 9.49 -24.77 26.69
N LEU A 581 9.54 -24.41 27.97
CA LEU A 581 10.75 -23.89 28.63
C LEU A 581 11.94 -24.86 28.56
N ASP A 582 11.67 -26.16 28.75
CA ASP A 582 12.64 -27.25 28.74
C ASP A 582 12.99 -27.78 27.33
N ARG A 583 12.36 -27.24 26.28
CA ARG A 583 12.71 -27.57 24.88
C ARG A 583 14.18 -27.24 24.66
N ARG A 584 14.93 -28.26 24.25
CA ARG A 584 16.30 -28.12 23.78
C ARG A 584 16.30 -27.62 22.33
N PRO A 585 17.05 -26.57 22.00
CA PRO A 585 17.18 -26.11 20.62
C PRO A 585 17.83 -27.20 19.77
N GLN A 586 17.40 -27.27 18.50
CA GLN A 586 18.09 -28.09 17.50
C GLN A 586 19.46 -27.48 17.17
N ALA A 587 20.31 -28.23 16.48
CA ALA A 587 21.59 -27.72 16.02
C ALA A 587 21.38 -26.43 15.20
N GLY A 588 22.03 -25.34 15.64
CA GLY A 588 21.91 -24.01 15.03
C GLY A 588 20.80 -23.14 15.60
N GLU A 589 19.74 -23.68 16.21
CA GLU A 589 18.69 -22.84 16.77
C GLU A 589 19.20 -22.04 17.98
N PRO A 590 18.75 -20.78 18.17
CA PRO A 590 19.15 -20.00 19.32
C PRO A 590 18.55 -20.57 20.62
N GLU A 591 19.36 -20.65 21.68
CA GLU A 591 18.87 -21.03 23.01
C GLU A 591 17.84 -20.02 23.55
N ARG A 592 18.09 -18.73 23.29
CA ARG A 592 17.24 -17.60 23.70
C ARG A 592 16.25 -17.23 22.60
N SER A 593 15.29 -18.10 22.36
CA SER A 593 14.21 -17.88 21.39
C SER A 593 13.03 -17.14 22.02
N TRP A 594 12.47 -16.17 21.30
CA TRP A 594 11.26 -15.44 21.70
C TRP A 594 9.99 -16.31 21.72
N HIS A 595 10.02 -17.48 21.08
CA HIS A 595 8.96 -18.49 21.18
C HIS A 595 8.80 -18.99 22.62
N LYS A 596 9.88 -19.00 23.42
CA LYS A 596 9.79 -19.38 24.83
C LYS A 596 9.03 -18.36 25.67
N ALA A 597 9.02 -17.10 25.25
CA ALA A 597 8.29 -16.00 25.89
C ALA A 597 6.86 -15.79 25.32
N GLY A 598 6.40 -16.65 24.41
CA GLY A 598 5.09 -16.46 23.75
C GLY A 598 5.02 -15.19 22.90
N ARG A 599 6.17 -14.72 22.38
CA ARG A 599 6.33 -13.46 21.65
C ARG A 599 6.95 -13.64 20.27
N ALA A 600 6.81 -14.84 19.68
CA ALA A 600 7.25 -15.14 18.33
C ALA A 600 6.32 -16.13 17.65
N VAL A 601 6.25 -16.02 16.32
CA VAL A 601 5.50 -16.93 15.44
C VAL A 601 6.40 -17.35 14.28
N ALA A 602 6.18 -18.56 13.78
CA ALA A 602 6.85 -19.13 12.63
C ALA A 602 5.82 -19.74 11.67
N PHE A 603 5.88 -19.36 10.41
CA PHE A 603 5.10 -19.99 9.35
C PHE A 603 5.88 -21.12 8.67
N THR A 604 5.20 -21.87 7.80
CA THR A 604 5.78 -23.01 7.09
C THR A 604 7.07 -22.64 6.34
N ARG A 605 8.15 -23.39 6.65
CA ARG A 605 9.50 -23.18 6.08
C ARG A 605 9.65 -23.70 4.65
N ASN A 606 8.72 -24.54 4.19
CA ASN A 606 8.77 -25.15 2.87
C ASN A 606 8.01 -24.30 1.87
N GLN A 607 8.68 -23.88 0.79
CA GLN A 607 8.07 -23.25 -0.39
C GLN A 607 7.39 -24.29 -1.29
N GLY A 608 6.55 -25.16 -0.72
CA GLY A 608 5.82 -26.17 -1.50
C GLY A 608 4.87 -25.52 -2.51
N GLY A 609 4.66 -26.18 -3.67
CA GLY A 609 3.78 -25.70 -4.74
C GLY A 609 4.53 -25.15 -5.96
N PHE A 610 3.85 -25.08 -7.10
CA PHE A 610 4.31 -24.34 -8.28
C PHE A 610 3.11 -23.61 -8.91
N PRO A 611 3.07 -22.25 -8.88
CA PRO A 611 4.07 -21.34 -8.29
C PRO A 611 4.21 -21.50 -6.76
N ALA A 612 5.30 -21.00 -6.20
CA ALA A 612 5.52 -21.03 -4.74
C ALA A 612 4.55 -20.06 -4.02
N ASN A 613 4.12 -20.43 -2.80
CA ASN A 613 3.21 -19.61 -2.00
C ASN A 613 3.85 -18.31 -1.49
N TYR A 614 5.18 -18.25 -1.42
CA TYR A 614 5.92 -17.06 -1.05
C TYR A 614 7.33 -17.08 -1.66
N GLU A 615 7.88 -15.89 -1.88
CA GLU A 615 9.26 -15.67 -2.30
C GLU A 615 10.03 -14.97 -1.17
N VAL A 616 11.34 -15.16 -1.14
CA VAL A 616 12.22 -14.61 -0.10
C VAL A 616 13.28 -13.74 -0.75
N VAL A 617 13.37 -12.48 -0.35
CA VAL A 617 14.35 -11.52 -0.87
C VAL A 617 15.38 -11.22 0.21
N LYS A 618 16.66 -11.21 -0.17
CA LYS A 618 17.76 -10.90 0.73
C LYS A 618 17.85 -9.40 0.94
N GLU A 619 18.08 -8.98 2.19
CA GLU A 619 18.33 -7.58 2.53
C GLU A 619 19.45 -7.49 3.55
N ASP A 620 20.60 -6.95 3.17
CA ASP A 620 21.71 -6.72 4.09
C ASP A 620 21.61 -5.33 4.71
N ARG A 621 21.71 -5.25 6.04
CA ARG A 621 21.74 -3.99 6.80
C ARG A 621 22.95 -3.99 7.71
N GLY A 622 23.97 -3.19 7.36
CA GLY A 622 25.27 -3.25 8.03
C GLY A 622 25.89 -4.65 7.91
N LEU A 623 26.11 -5.32 9.04
CA LEU A 623 26.69 -6.67 9.09
C LEU A 623 25.64 -7.78 9.14
N ASP A 624 24.37 -7.42 9.35
CA ASP A 624 23.27 -8.37 9.50
C ASP A 624 22.61 -8.64 8.15
N THR A 625 22.36 -9.91 7.86
CA THR A 625 21.49 -10.30 6.75
C THR A 625 20.09 -10.52 7.29
N TYR A 626 19.13 -9.82 6.72
CA TYR A 626 17.72 -10.06 6.93
C TYR A 626 17.07 -10.60 5.65
N TRP A 627 15.83 -11.05 5.80
CA TRP A 627 15.02 -11.54 4.69
C TRP A 627 13.69 -10.82 4.67
N ARG A 628 13.26 -10.38 3.49
CA ARG A 628 11.88 -9.96 3.23
C ARG A 628 11.10 -11.13 2.67
N VAL A 629 9.85 -11.27 3.10
CA VAL A 629 8.98 -12.36 2.65
C VAL A 629 7.79 -11.79 1.92
N PHE A 630 7.68 -12.19 0.65
CA PHE A 630 6.64 -11.76 -0.27
C PHE A 630 5.67 -12.93 -0.46
N VAL A 631 4.47 -12.83 0.13
CA VAL A 631 3.45 -13.88 0.04
C VAL A 631 2.65 -13.69 -1.23
N ARG A 632 2.50 -14.76 -2.01
CA ARG A 632 1.74 -14.72 -3.25
C ARG A 632 0.25 -14.56 -2.95
N VAL A 633 -0.40 -13.62 -3.62
CA VAL A 633 -1.85 -13.43 -3.44
C VAL A 633 -2.65 -14.58 -4.05
N ALA A 634 -3.89 -14.74 -3.59
CA ALA A 634 -4.81 -15.78 -4.05
C ALA A 634 -4.91 -15.82 -5.59
N GLU A 635 -5.04 -17.02 -6.16
CA GLU A 635 -4.99 -17.20 -7.62
C GLU A 635 -6.09 -16.46 -8.38
N ASP A 636 -7.26 -16.27 -7.76
CA ASP A 636 -8.37 -15.50 -8.33
C ASP A 636 -8.17 -13.97 -8.23
N ALA A 637 -7.19 -13.51 -7.45
CA ALA A 637 -6.81 -12.10 -7.28
C ALA A 637 -5.48 -11.73 -8.00
N GLN A 638 -4.90 -12.64 -8.79
CA GLN A 638 -3.69 -12.40 -9.59
C GLN A 638 -3.92 -11.47 -10.81
N ASN A 639 -4.97 -10.66 -10.79
CA ASN A 639 -5.28 -9.65 -11.81
C ASN A 639 -4.76 -8.25 -11.46
N GLY A 640 -4.23 -8.06 -10.25
CA GLY A 640 -3.74 -6.79 -9.70
C GLY A 640 -4.70 -6.10 -8.73
N GLN A 641 -5.87 -6.72 -8.47
CA GLN A 641 -6.77 -6.27 -7.41
C GLN A 641 -6.13 -6.33 -6.02
N LEU A 642 -5.22 -7.30 -5.81
CA LEU A 642 -4.47 -7.48 -4.57
C LEU A 642 -2.98 -7.63 -4.86
N GLY A 643 -2.16 -7.17 -3.91
CA GLY A 643 -0.71 -7.29 -3.98
C GLY A 643 -0.07 -6.42 -5.06
N GLU A 644 1.23 -6.62 -5.22
CA GLU A 644 2.09 -5.87 -6.13
C GLU A 644 3.06 -6.83 -6.83
N PRO A 645 3.53 -6.51 -8.04
CA PRO A 645 4.62 -7.23 -8.67
C PRO A 645 5.93 -7.10 -7.88
N LEU A 646 6.81 -8.08 -8.01
CA LEU A 646 8.15 -8.02 -7.41
C LEU A 646 9.04 -7.05 -8.19
N ARG A 647 9.77 -6.21 -7.45
CA ARG A 647 10.85 -5.35 -7.96
C ARG A 647 12.24 -5.92 -7.66
N GLU A 648 12.33 -6.83 -6.70
CA GLU A 648 13.59 -7.42 -6.24
C GLU A 648 13.66 -8.90 -6.63
N MET A 649 14.81 -9.33 -7.15
CA MET A 649 15.04 -10.73 -7.52
C MET A 649 15.11 -11.61 -6.27
N PRO A 650 14.28 -12.65 -6.12
CA PRO A 650 14.32 -13.49 -4.93
C PRO A 650 15.58 -14.34 -4.82
N TRP A 651 15.86 -14.81 -3.61
CA TRP A 651 16.96 -15.70 -3.28
C TRP A 651 16.53 -17.17 -3.33
N ASP A 652 17.17 -17.93 -4.21
CA ASP A 652 16.99 -19.38 -4.34
C ASP A 652 17.95 -20.15 -3.41
N PHE A 653 17.44 -20.54 -2.25
CA PHE A 653 18.15 -21.42 -1.33
C PHE A 653 18.38 -22.83 -1.88
N SER A 654 17.53 -23.32 -2.80
CA SER A 654 17.63 -24.69 -3.33
C SER A 654 18.85 -24.86 -4.22
N ALA A 655 19.32 -23.79 -4.88
CA ALA A 655 20.52 -23.78 -5.71
C ALA A 655 21.75 -24.34 -4.99
N ALA A 656 21.91 -24.06 -3.69
CA ALA A 656 23.02 -24.57 -2.88
C ALA A 656 23.07 -26.10 -2.81
N THR A 657 21.93 -26.78 -3.01
CA THR A 657 21.84 -28.25 -2.93
C THR A 657 21.85 -28.95 -4.29
N ARG A 658 21.89 -28.19 -5.40
CA ARG A 658 21.78 -28.71 -6.77
C ARG A 658 23.12 -28.87 -7.49
N GLY A 659 24.22 -28.94 -6.75
CA GLY A 659 25.57 -29.19 -7.29
C GLY A 659 26.27 -27.95 -7.88
N ASP A 660 25.70 -26.76 -7.71
CA ASP A 660 26.36 -25.49 -8.02
C ASP A 660 27.29 -25.10 -6.85
N LEU A 661 28.60 -25.14 -7.11
CA LEU A 661 29.61 -24.87 -6.10
C LEU A 661 29.60 -23.42 -5.60
N GLU A 662 29.28 -22.46 -6.47
CA GLU A 662 29.25 -21.06 -6.09
C GLU A 662 27.98 -20.77 -5.27
N ALA A 663 26.83 -21.26 -5.72
CA ALA A 663 25.60 -21.16 -4.94
C ALA A 663 25.73 -21.87 -3.58
N TYR A 664 26.44 -23.00 -3.51
CA TYR A 664 26.71 -23.68 -2.23
C TYR A 664 27.50 -22.79 -1.26
N ARG A 665 28.56 -22.11 -1.74
CA ARG A 665 29.37 -21.20 -0.91
C ARG A 665 28.59 -19.99 -0.42
N GLN A 666 27.69 -19.47 -1.26
CA GLN A 666 26.87 -18.30 -0.93
C GLN A 666 25.61 -18.65 -0.14
N GLY A 667 25.30 -19.93 0.07
CA GLY A 667 24.07 -20.37 0.75
C GLY A 667 22.80 -20.25 -0.11
N GLY A 668 22.97 -20.19 -1.42
CA GLY A 668 21.94 -19.97 -2.45
C GLY A 668 22.48 -19.02 -3.51
N ARG A 669 21.60 -18.50 -4.35
CA ARG A 669 21.90 -17.44 -5.32
C ARG A 669 20.62 -16.68 -5.65
N LEU A 670 20.74 -15.54 -6.33
CA LEU A 670 19.57 -14.92 -6.96
C LEU A 670 18.92 -15.88 -7.95
N ARG A 671 17.60 -15.81 -8.06
CA ARG A 671 16.85 -16.50 -9.11
C ARG A 671 17.32 -16.05 -10.49
N ILE A 672 17.12 -16.93 -11.47
CA ILE A 672 17.42 -16.61 -12.87
C ILE A 672 16.32 -15.74 -13.47
N ASP A 673 15.06 -16.06 -13.14
CA ASP A 673 13.88 -15.39 -13.68
C ASP A 673 13.06 -14.75 -12.56
N MET A 674 12.55 -13.55 -12.84
CA MET A 674 11.64 -12.85 -11.95
C MET A 674 10.30 -13.62 -11.87
N PRO A 675 9.84 -14.03 -10.67
CA PRO A 675 8.55 -14.69 -10.53
C PRO A 675 7.40 -13.83 -11.00
N GLU A 676 6.45 -14.45 -11.70
CA GLU A 676 5.25 -13.79 -12.19
C GLU A 676 4.15 -13.70 -11.13
N GLY A 677 3.40 -12.61 -11.19
CA GLY A 677 2.21 -12.37 -10.40
C GLY A 677 2.40 -11.31 -9.33
N TYR A 678 1.40 -11.28 -8.45
CA TYR A 678 1.22 -10.29 -7.42
C TYR A 678 1.49 -10.90 -6.04
N TYR A 679 2.15 -10.11 -5.21
CA TYR A 679 2.66 -10.49 -3.90
C TYR A 679 2.37 -9.40 -2.87
N VAL A 680 2.30 -9.78 -1.61
CA VAL A 680 2.23 -8.88 -0.46
C VAL A 680 3.52 -9.01 0.33
N ASP A 681 4.18 -7.89 0.61
CA ASP A 681 5.29 -7.87 1.55
C ASP A 681 4.77 -8.07 2.99
N LEU A 682 4.82 -9.33 3.44
CA LEU A 682 4.39 -9.72 4.78
C LEU A 682 5.27 -9.09 5.85
N THR A 683 6.56 -8.89 5.58
CA THR A 683 7.50 -8.37 6.56
C THR A 683 7.28 -6.89 6.84
N ALA A 684 7.04 -6.08 5.80
CA ALA A 684 6.65 -4.68 5.97
C ALA A 684 5.27 -4.53 6.61
N LEU A 685 4.32 -5.41 6.25
CA LEU A 685 3.02 -5.46 6.91
C LEU A 685 3.18 -5.78 8.40
N ALA A 686 3.91 -6.83 8.75
CA ALA A 686 4.14 -7.24 10.14
C ALA A 686 4.74 -6.10 10.98
N GLU A 687 5.70 -5.37 10.43
CA GLU A 687 6.36 -4.24 11.11
C GLU A 687 5.36 -3.14 11.50
N SER A 688 4.34 -2.89 10.68
CA SER A 688 3.27 -1.92 11.02
C SER A 688 2.43 -2.33 12.24
N TYR A 689 2.33 -3.64 12.52
CA TYR A 689 1.69 -4.18 13.73
C TYR A 689 2.72 -4.43 14.86
N GLY A 690 3.95 -3.92 14.69
CA GLY A 690 5.08 -4.06 15.61
C GLY A 690 5.60 -5.49 15.74
N TRP A 691 5.42 -6.32 14.72
CA TRP A 691 6.02 -7.64 14.57
C TRP A 691 7.23 -7.53 13.65
N HIS A 692 8.42 -7.84 14.17
CA HIS A 692 9.66 -7.66 13.45
C HIS A 692 10.22 -9.00 13.00
N ARG A 693 10.89 -8.98 11.85
CA ARG A 693 11.70 -10.10 11.37
C ARG A 693 12.96 -10.27 12.23
N ILE A 694 13.46 -11.50 12.28
CA ILE A 694 14.68 -11.85 13.03
C ILE A 694 15.86 -11.90 12.03
N PRO A 695 17.03 -11.29 12.33
CA PRO A 695 18.20 -11.39 11.48
C PRO A 695 18.66 -12.84 11.35
N ALA A 696 19.26 -13.16 10.20
CA ALA A 696 19.90 -14.44 9.99
C ALA A 696 21.16 -14.55 10.87
N GLY A 697 21.45 -15.74 11.38
CA GLY A 697 22.71 -16.01 12.07
C GLY A 697 23.90 -15.90 11.11
N SER A 698 25.08 -15.56 11.63
CA SER A 698 26.29 -15.33 10.81
C SER A 698 26.69 -16.51 9.91
N ASP A 699 26.26 -17.73 10.25
CA ASP A 699 26.53 -18.99 9.52
C ASP A 699 25.34 -19.47 8.66
N TRP A 700 24.34 -18.62 8.39
CA TRP A 700 23.10 -18.96 7.64
C TRP A 700 23.33 -19.63 6.28
N ARG A 701 24.48 -19.37 5.66
CA ARG A 701 24.86 -19.95 4.36
C ARG A 701 24.92 -21.47 4.42
N SER A 702 25.50 -22.00 5.49
CA SER A 702 25.64 -23.45 5.74
C SER A 702 24.62 -24.01 6.72
N ASN A 703 23.99 -23.15 7.53
CA ASN A 703 23.09 -23.56 8.59
C ASN A 703 21.65 -23.13 8.28
N PHE A 704 20.81 -24.11 7.98
CA PHE A 704 19.41 -23.86 7.65
C PHE A 704 18.66 -23.16 8.79
N ASN A 705 18.83 -23.62 10.03
CA ASN A 705 18.00 -23.24 11.18
C ASN A 705 18.19 -21.79 11.64
N VAL A 706 19.26 -21.11 11.20
CA VAL A 706 19.52 -19.70 11.53
C VAL A 706 19.17 -18.75 10.39
N ARG A 707 18.55 -19.23 9.30
CA ARG A 707 18.12 -18.34 8.21
C ARG A 707 16.98 -17.42 8.64
N ASN A 708 16.12 -17.88 9.55
CA ASN A 708 15.10 -17.07 10.24
C ASN A 708 14.06 -16.33 9.38
N TYR A 709 14.05 -16.47 8.05
CA TYR A 709 13.08 -15.79 7.18
C TYR A 709 11.62 -16.14 7.48
N TRP A 710 11.37 -17.27 8.16
CA TRP A 710 10.03 -17.74 8.50
C TRP A 710 9.51 -17.25 9.84
N ALA A 711 10.30 -16.50 10.60
CA ALA A 711 9.99 -16.13 11.98
C ALA A 711 9.80 -14.62 12.16
N LEU A 712 8.76 -14.27 12.92
CA LEU A 712 8.46 -12.91 13.36
C LEU A 712 8.45 -12.90 14.90
N HIS A 713 8.86 -11.79 15.50
CA HIS A 713 8.81 -11.58 16.95
C HIS A 713 8.31 -10.19 17.34
N LYS A 714 7.87 -10.03 18.59
CA LYS A 714 7.43 -8.74 19.13
C LYS A 714 8.07 -8.50 20.50
N HIS A 715 9.15 -7.71 20.50
CA HIS A 715 9.98 -7.49 21.68
C HIS A 715 9.54 -6.30 22.55
N GLU A 716 8.95 -5.25 21.97
CA GLU A 716 8.44 -4.06 22.69
C GLU A 716 9.48 -3.39 23.63
N GLY A 717 10.75 -3.40 23.20
CA GLY A 717 11.88 -2.88 23.99
C GLY A 717 12.34 -3.76 25.15
N LEU A 718 11.73 -4.93 25.37
CA LEU A 718 12.14 -5.87 26.41
C LEU A 718 13.43 -6.61 26.03
N SER A 719 14.25 -6.90 27.03
CA SER A 719 15.25 -7.96 26.92
C SER A 719 14.59 -9.34 26.95
N TRP A 720 15.27 -10.36 26.42
CA TRP A 720 14.75 -11.73 26.46
C TRP A 720 14.44 -12.19 27.89
N ALA A 721 15.29 -11.85 28.87
CA ALA A 721 15.07 -12.23 30.27
C ALA A 721 13.85 -11.52 30.89
N GLN A 722 13.63 -10.25 30.56
CA GLN A 722 12.44 -9.50 30.99
C GLN A 722 11.17 -10.13 30.41
N ALA A 723 11.18 -10.46 29.12
CA ALA A 723 10.05 -11.12 28.46
C ALA A 723 9.74 -12.51 29.04
N MET A 724 10.76 -13.26 29.48
CA MET A 724 10.54 -14.55 30.15
C MET A 724 9.83 -14.37 31.51
N ARG A 725 10.18 -13.34 32.29
CA ARG A 725 9.54 -13.06 33.58
C ARG A 725 8.08 -12.59 33.46
N GLU A 726 7.62 -12.26 32.25
CA GLU A 726 6.22 -11.94 32.03
C GLU A 726 5.30 -13.16 32.14
N ILE A 727 5.80 -14.35 31.81
CA ILE A 727 4.99 -15.58 31.73
C ILE A 727 5.57 -16.77 32.52
N TYR A 728 6.71 -16.59 33.19
CA TYR A 728 7.28 -17.57 34.12
C TYR A 728 7.67 -16.93 35.44
N SER A 729 7.41 -17.64 36.54
CA SER A 729 7.91 -17.26 37.86
C SER A 729 9.42 -17.42 37.98
N GLU A 730 10.02 -16.72 38.95
CA GLU A 730 11.46 -16.86 39.23
C GLU A 730 11.85 -18.30 39.57
N THR A 731 10.98 -19.04 40.26
CA THR A 731 11.24 -20.44 40.61
C THR A 731 11.29 -21.33 39.38
N GLN A 732 10.34 -21.17 38.45
CA GLN A 732 10.33 -21.93 37.18
C GLN A 732 11.58 -21.64 36.34
N LEU A 733 12.00 -20.37 36.27
CA LEU A 733 13.22 -19.98 35.56
C LEU A 733 14.48 -20.52 36.25
N ALA A 734 14.54 -20.50 37.58
CA ALA A 734 15.66 -21.05 38.35
C ALA A 734 15.83 -22.56 38.13
N GLU A 735 14.72 -23.31 38.08
CA GLU A 735 14.74 -24.75 37.87
C GLU A 735 15.14 -25.13 36.44
N ALA A 736 14.56 -24.46 35.44
CA ALA A 736 14.79 -24.82 34.05
C ALA A 736 16.07 -24.21 33.45
N LEU A 737 16.50 -23.05 33.96
CA LEU A 737 17.61 -22.26 33.44
C LEU A 737 18.46 -21.70 34.60
N PRO A 738 19.17 -22.54 35.36
CA PRO A 738 19.86 -22.14 36.60
C PRO A 738 20.93 -21.05 36.42
N GLY A 739 21.40 -20.79 35.19
CA GLY A 739 22.33 -19.71 34.86
C GLY A 739 21.68 -18.34 34.57
N LEU A 740 20.35 -18.24 34.48
CA LEU A 740 19.65 -16.98 34.19
C LEU A 740 19.37 -16.14 35.43
N VAL A 741 19.31 -16.77 36.60
CA VAL A 741 18.98 -16.11 37.88
C VAL A 741 20.20 -15.41 38.51
N SER A 742 21.42 -15.69 38.03
CA SER A 742 22.64 -15.08 38.56
C SER A 742 23.01 -13.72 37.95
N ILE A 743 22.26 -13.21 36.96
CA ILE A 743 22.56 -11.95 36.27
C ILE A 743 21.42 -10.96 36.48
N GLY A 744 21.39 -10.35 37.66
CA GLY A 744 20.65 -9.11 37.92
C GLY A 744 21.44 -7.88 37.49
N GLY A 745 21.93 -7.84 36.24
CA GLY A 745 22.68 -6.72 35.69
C GLY A 745 22.33 -6.50 34.22
N ASP A 746 21.97 -5.27 33.89
CA ASP A 746 21.58 -4.77 32.56
C ASP A 746 22.72 -4.83 31.52
N ASN A 747 23.19 -6.02 31.12
CA ASN A 747 24.05 -6.20 29.94
C ASN A 747 23.72 -7.50 29.19
#